data_AF-A0A958UJQ0-F1
#
_entry.id   AF-A0A958UJQ0-F1
#
_cell.length_a   1.000
_cell.length_b   1.000
_cell.length_c   1.000
_cell.angle_alpha   90.00
_cell.angle_beta   90.00
_cell.angle_gamma   90.00
#
_symmetry.space_group_name_H-M   'P 1'
#
loop_
_entity.id
_entity.type
_entity.pdbx_description
1 polymer ?
#
loop_
_entity_poly.entity_id
_entity_poly.type
_entity_poly.pdbx_seq_one_letter_code
_entity_poly.pdbx_strand_id
1 'polypeptide(L)'
;MKKFLFAGILLFLFFPLIAQENNPLIVKNDFQNQKKWVDSIYDTMTLEEKMGQLFMADIFSSDPKEKTDKIKDLITNYHIGGVIFSKGGPVRQAKLNNEFQSLAKVPLMIGMDAEWGLAMRLDSTYAFPWNMTLGAITDNKIVEKIGRRIGEQAKRLGVQINFAPVVDINTNPKNPIIGNRSFGEDRDNVTEKALAFMKGMQSAGVMGSAKHFPGHGDTETDSHKTLPTVDFSRERLDTLELYPYKKLISQGLNSVMVAHLNVPALEPQMNYPSSLSSKVVTNLLKKELGFNGLIFTDALNMKGASDYKNPGEIELAAFLAGNDVLLISEDVPKAMEFLINSYNEEVITEKRLAYSVKKILYAKYKVGLNHYKPVKLAYLVEDLNSVNDNALYEEAMDNALTVLKNDRAILPIKDLQKKKIAYVNFGDDSGEAFLNELKKYGNVDWVKATSLDDYVQKLKKYNYVIIGFHKSNDTPWKKFEFTENELVWLYEIARTNTVILDVFARPYAMLDLKSTANFEGVIMSYQNSEISQQLSAQLIFGAREAKGKLPVSLGEDFPLNTFLQTKSLRRLQYGTPESVGVNSYKLKKIDSLANLGIREGMYPGAQILVARKGKIIYQKNFGYHEYDKKLEVRDTNVYDLASMTKILATLPIVMQLVDKKELSLNTKLSEMLPEYKNSNKADVTLKQMLSHYARFKAWIPFYRHTYNTEKTGVSSKYYSNVPGKDFNVEVAKDLYMRRDYIDTIYKDIRESDLNPRLEYKYSDLPYYILKQYLERKFGKPLEIIVQENLYESLGANYTMYHPLEKFSKDNIPPTEQDDIFRKQKVQGYVNDQGAAMLGGVSGHAGLFSNSNDVAKIMQMYLWKGFYGGKRYFNPDILDLFNTCYYCDKNVRRGVGFDKPQLGTSGPTCGCVSMTSFGHSGFTGTFGWADPEEEIVYVFLSNRTFPDPENRKLIKSDLRSKIQEAIYEAIDY
;
A
#
# COMPACT_ATOMS: atom_id res chain seq x y z
N MET A 1 4.06 -88.10 26.95
CA MET A 1 5.48 -87.73 26.81
C MET A 1 5.53 -86.43 26.01
N LYS A 2 6.14 -85.29 26.35
CA LYS A 2 6.89 -84.67 27.45
C LYS A 2 6.68 -83.15 27.18
N LYS A 3 6.20 -82.30 28.11
CA LYS A 3 6.91 -81.59 29.20
C LYS A 3 8.04 -80.63 28.78
N PHE A 4 7.85 -79.35 29.19
CA PHE A 4 8.80 -78.27 29.56
C PHE A 4 9.31 -77.24 28.52
N LEU A 5 8.89 -75.97 28.66
CA LEU A 5 9.62 -74.82 29.26
C LEU A 5 8.71 -73.56 29.20
N PHE A 6 8.05 -73.11 30.27
CA PHE A 6 8.48 -72.18 31.34
C PHE A 6 8.86 -70.75 30.93
N ALA A 7 8.05 -69.81 31.44
CA ALA A 7 8.32 -68.43 31.86
C ALA A 7 8.82 -67.39 30.85
N GLY A 8 8.01 -66.33 30.65
CA GLY A 8 8.54 -65.09 30.07
C GLY A 8 7.56 -64.02 29.59
N ILE A 9 6.30 -63.91 30.05
CA ILE A 9 5.45 -62.75 29.69
C ILE A 9 4.55 -62.37 30.87
N LEU A 10 5.12 -61.68 31.86
CA LEU A 10 4.36 -60.98 32.90
C LEU A 10 5.17 -59.76 33.35
N LEU A 11 5.41 -58.85 32.40
CA LEU A 11 6.07 -57.56 32.63
C LEU A 11 5.77 -56.61 31.45
N PHE A 12 4.48 -56.45 31.09
CA PHE A 12 4.05 -55.22 30.44
C PHE A 12 3.57 -54.27 31.53
N LEU A 13 4.54 -53.45 31.94
CA LEU A 13 4.39 -52.28 32.78
C LEU A 13 3.12 -51.49 32.42
N PHE A 14 2.30 -51.25 33.44
CA PHE A 14 1.43 -50.08 33.52
C PHE A 14 2.29 -48.83 33.27
N PHE A 15 2.40 -48.39 32.02
CA PHE A 15 2.67 -46.98 31.76
C PHE A 15 1.37 -46.24 32.06
N PRO A 16 1.31 -45.39 33.10
CA PRO A 16 0.24 -44.41 33.13
C PRO A 16 0.43 -43.56 31.87
N LEU A 17 -0.57 -43.61 30.97
CA LEU A 17 -0.81 -42.56 30.01
C LEU A 17 -1.07 -41.28 30.83
N ILE A 18 0.00 -40.64 31.29
CA ILE A 18 -0.03 -39.23 31.63
C ILE A 18 -0.24 -38.57 30.28
N ALA A 19 -1.50 -38.36 29.90
CA ALA A 19 -1.82 -37.29 28.98
C ALA A 19 -1.12 -36.05 29.57
N GLN A 20 -0.04 -35.60 28.93
CA GLN A 20 0.63 -34.37 29.33
C GLN A 20 -0.44 -33.29 29.30
N GLU A 21 -0.93 -32.88 30.48
CA GLU A 21 -1.77 -31.70 30.61
C GLU A 21 -0.96 -30.55 29.99
N ASN A 22 -1.42 -30.11 28.82
CA ASN A 22 -0.70 -29.15 28.00
C ASN A 22 -0.92 -27.77 28.63
N ASN A 23 -0.23 -27.49 29.74
CA ASN A 23 -0.33 -26.20 30.42
C ASN A 23 0.40 -25.13 29.60
N PRO A 24 -0.32 -24.16 29.02
CA PRO A 24 0.26 -23.17 28.11
C PRO A 24 1.17 -22.15 28.82
N LEU A 25 1.10 -22.07 30.16
CA LEU A 25 1.92 -21.15 30.96
C LEU A 25 3.33 -21.70 31.22
N ILE A 26 3.57 -23.00 31.00
CA ILE A 26 4.87 -23.63 31.20
C ILE A 26 5.85 -23.23 30.08
N VAL A 27 7.04 -22.80 30.47
CA VAL A 27 8.18 -22.63 29.56
C VAL A 27 8.91 -23.96 29.46
N LYS A 28 8.59 -24.78 28.45
CA LYS A 28 9.07 -26.18 28.35
C LYS A 28 10.59 -26.33 28.51
N ASN A 29 11.37 -25.40 27.95
CA ASN A 29 12.83 -25.44 27.99
C ASN A 29 13.44 -24.86 29.28
N ASP A 30 12.62 -24.33 30.20
CA ASP A 30 13.09 -23.64 31.41
C ASP A 30 12.19 -23.90 32.63
N PHE A 31 11.42 -25.00 32.59
CA PHE A 31 10.39 -25.29 33.58
C PHE A 31 10.93 -25.38 35.02
N GLN A 32 12.15 -25.92 35.21
CA GLN A 32 12.73 -26.04 36.55
C GLN A 32 13.05 -24.69 37.19
N ASN A 33 13.59 -23.75 36.41
CA ASN A 33 13.85 -22.39 36.91
C ASN A 33 12.55 -21.61 37.08
N GLN A 34 11.60 -21.79 36.16
CA GLN A 34 10.26 -21.23 36.29
C GLN A 34 9.60 -21.68 37.59
N LYS A 35 9.56 -22.99 37.86
CA LYS A 35 9.00 -23.55 39.09
C LYS A 35 9.70 -23.00 40.33
N LYS A 36 11.04 -23.00 40.34
CA LYS A 36 11.82 -22.44 41.46
C LYS A 36 11.49 -20.97 41.71
N TRP A 37 11.39 -20.16 40.66
CA TRP A 37 11.04 -18.74 40.78
C TRP A 37 9.64 -18.56 41.35
N VAL A 38 8.65 -19.30 40.81
CA VAL A 38 7.26 -19.27 41.29
C VAL A 38 7.16 -19.67 42.75
N ASP A 39 7.74 -20.81 43.13
CA ASP A 39 7.68 -21.31 44.50
C ASP A 39 8.42 -20.35 45.45
N SER A 40 9.60 -19.83 45.07
CA SER A 40 10.36 -18.88 45.89
C SER A 40 9.61 -17.58 46.19
N ILE A 41 8.83 -17.06 45.23
CA ILE A 41 8.02 -15.87 45.45
C ILE A 41 6.81 -16.24 46.29
N TYR A 42 6.05 -17.26 45.89
CA TYR A 42 4.81 -17.63 46.55
C TYR A 42 4.99 -17.96 48.04
N ASP A 43 6.04 -18.70 48.38
CA ASP A 43 6.31 -19.16 49.74
C ASP A 43 6.75 -18.01 50.68
N THR A 44 7.13 -16.85 50.12
CA THR A 44 7.51 -15.65 50.89
C THR A 44 6.42 -14.58 50.95
N MET A 45 5.30 -14.78 50.24
CA MET A 45 4.20 -13.82 50.22
C MET A 45 3.33 -13.88 51.48
N THR A 46 2.94 -12.71 51.99
CA THR A 46 1.86 -12.62 52.98
C THR A 46 0.51 -12.95 52.34
N LEU A 47 -0.54 -13.11 53.16
CA LEU A 47 -1.90 -13.35 52.65
C LEU A 47 -2.37 -12.17 51.79
N GLU A 48 -2.11 -10.94 52.22
CA GLU A 48 -2.41 -9.71 51.50
C GLU A 48 -1.68 -9.67 50.15
N GLU A 49 -0.40 -10.03 50.11
CA GLU A 49 0.37 -10.09 48.88
C GLU A 49 -0.17 -11.15 47.90
N LYS A 50 -0.57 -12.32 48.41
CA LYS A 50 -1.22 -13.37 47.61
C LYS A 50 -2.56 -12.88 47.05
N MET A 51 -3.40 -12.25 47.86
CA MET A 51 -4.70 -11.71 47.44
C MET A 51 -4.54 -10.56 46.43
N GLY A 52 -3.56 -9.68 46.65
CA GLY A 52 -3.24 -8.58 45.74
C GLY A 52 -2.93 -9.05 44.32
N GLN A 53 -2.24 -10.19 44.17
CA GLN A 53 -1.95 -10.74 42.85
C GLN A 53 -3.18 -11.02 42.00
N LEU A 54 -4.36 -11.21 42.60
CA LEU A 54 -5.61 -11.45 41.88
C LEU A 54 -6.14 -10.21 41.16
N PHE A 55 -5.71 -9.00 41.52
CA PHE A 55 -6.29 -7.76 41.01
C PHE A 55 -5.49 -7.15 39.84
N MET A 56 -6.22 -6.64 38.85
CA MET A 56 -5.68 -5.79 37.78
C MET A 56 -6.52 -4.51 37.64
N ALA A 57 -5.92 -3.36 37.97
CA ALA A 57 -6.60 -2.05 37.92
C ALA A 57 -6.38 -1.34 36.57
N ASP A 58 -7.33 -0.50 36.12
CA ASP A 58 -7.16 0.30 34.91
C ASP A 58 -6.59 1.69 35.18
N ILE A 59 -5.97 2.24 34.14
CA ILE A 59 -5.51 3.63 34.13
C ILE A 59 -5.44 4.17 32.71
N PHE A 60 -5.75 5.45 32.54
CA PHE A 60 -5.45 6.18 31.31
C PHE A 60 -4.09 6.86 31.47
N SER A 61 -3.23 6.79 30.46
CA SER A 61 -1.92 7.48 30.57
C SER A 61 -2.03 9.01 30.52
N SER A 62 -3.24 9.54 30.30
CA SER A 62 -3.60 10.95 30.41
C SER A 62 -4.34 11.30 31.71
N ASP A 63 -4.58 10.34 32.60
CA ASP A 63 -5.28 10.61 33.85
C ASP A 63 -4.50 11.61 34.74
N PRO A 64 -5.22 12.40 35.56
CA PRO A 64 -4.59 13.34 36.48
C PRO A 64 -3.79 12.63 37.57
N LYS A 65 -2.89 13.37 38.21
CA LYS A 65 -1.99 12.89 39.26
C LYS A 65 -2.73 12.11 40.36
N GLU A 66 -3.89 12.60 40.79
CA GLU A 66 -4.74 11.97 41.81
C GLU A 66 -5.10 10.51 41.49
N LYS A 67 -5.48 10.22 40.24
CA LYS A 67 -5.77 8.84 39.82
C LYS A 67 -4.50 8.01 39.70
N THR A 68 -3.42 8.59 39.16
CA THR A 68 -2.14 7.86 39.11
C THR A 68 -1.61 7.54 40.51
N ASP A 69 -1.80 8.44 41.48
CA ASP A 69 -1.39 8.23 42.88
C ASP A 69 -2.26 7.16 43.54
N LYS A 70 -3.57 7.08 43.24
CA LYS A 70 -4.41 5.95 43.67
C LYS A 70 -3.85 4.61 43.19
N ILE A 71 -3.42 4.51 41.93
CA ILE A 71 -2.80 3.27 41.42
C ILE A 71 -1.49 2.97 42.13
N LYS A 72 -0.65 3.97 42.41
CA LYS A 72 0.59 3.79 43.20
C LYS A 72 0.27 3.25 44.61
N ASP A 73 -0.80 3.74 45.21
CA ASP A 73 -1.27 3.29 46.52
C ASP A 73 -1.76 1.83 46.46
N LEU A 74 -2.51 1.46 45.43
CA LEU A 74 -2.90 0.06 45.19
C LEU A 74 -1.69 -0.87 44.98
N ILE A 75 -0.66 -0.41 44.29
CA ILE A 75 0.58 -1.19 44.07
C ILE A 75 1.35 -1.36 45.38
N THR A 76 1.48 -0.29 46.17
CA THR A 76 2.35 -0.27 47.35
C THR A 76 1.69 -0.91 48.55
N ASN A 77 0.41 -0.62 48.80
CA ASN A 77 -0.31 -1.00 50.01
C ASN A 77 -1.21 -2.24 49.82
N TYR A 78 -1.65 -2.51 48.58
CA TYR A 78 -2.53 -3.63 48.25
C TYR A 78 -1.89 -4.63 47.28
N HIS A 79 -0.60 -4.43 46.93
CA HIS A 79 0.23 -5.39 46.19
C HIS A 79 -0.43 -5.98 44.93
N ILE A 80 -1.15 -5.14 44.17
CA ILE A 80 -1.93 -5.60 43.01
C ILE A 80 -1.06 -6.36 41.99
N GLY A 81 -1.65 -7.35 41.32
CA GLY A 81 -0.95 -8.23 40.39
C GLY A 81 -0.61 -7.60 39.04
N GLY A 82 -1.38 -6.62 38.61
CA GLY A 82 -1.21 -5.99 37.30
C GLY A 82 -1.94 -4.67 37.11
N VAL A 83 -1.70 -4.04 35.96
CA VAL A 83 -2.35 -2.81 35.53
C VAL A 83 -2.71 -2.93 34.05
N ILE A 84 -3.92 -2.53 33.66
CA ILE A 84 -4.34 -2.41 32.26
C ILE A 84 -4.32 -0.93 31.83
N PHE A 85 -3.61 -0.63 30.74
CA PHE A 85 -3.63 0.72 30.17
C PHE A 85 -4.76 0.88 29.15
N SER A 86 -5.56 1.93 29.37
CA SER A 86 -6.62 2.41 28.47
C SER A 86 -6.09 3.54 27.58
N LYS A 87 -6.92 4.54 27.25
CA LYS A 87 -6.55 5.57 26.27
C LYS A 87 -5.42 6.49 26.75
N GLY A 88 -4.64 7.01 25.81
CA GLY A 88 -3.63 8.04 26.09
C GLY A 88 -2.50 8.01 25.07
N GLY A 89 -1.24 8.16 25.48
CA GLY A 89 -0.09 8.23 24.56
C GLY A 89 1.10 7.37 25.00
N PRO A 90 1.89 6.84 24.05
CA PRO A 90 2.88 5.78 24.30
C PRO A 90 4.01 6.24 25.25
N VAL A 91 4.48 7.48 25.11
CA VAL A 91 5.56 7.99 25.98
C VAL A 91 5.07 8.20 27.42
N ARG A 92 3.83 8.70 27.61
CA ARG A 92 3.23 8.88 28.94
C ARG A 92 3.02 7.53 29.60
N GLN A 93 2.49 6.55 28.87
CA GLN A 93 2.34 5.18 29.35
C GLN A 93 3.68 4.57 29.75
N ALA A 94 4.73 4.68 28.91
CA ALA A 94 6.03 4.10 29.24
C ALA A 94 6.62 4.67 30.54
N LYS A 95 6.44 5.98 30.80
CA LYS A 95 6.86 6.62 32.06
C LYS A 95 6.10 6.08 33.26
N LEU A 96 4.77 6.03 33.18
CA LEU A 96 3.92 5.49 34.24
C LEU A 96 4.20 4.00 34.48
N ASN A 97 4.39 3.21 33.42
CA ASN A 97 4.76 1.81 33.52
C ASN A 97 6.08 1.64 34.30
N ASN A 98 7.11 2.40 33.95
CA ASN A 98 8.39 2.36 34.67
C ASN A 98 8.25 2.77 36.14
N GLU A 99 7.45 3.79 36.43
CA GLU A 99 7.16 4.23 37.80
C GLU A 99 6.43 3.15 38.60
N PHE A 100 5.33 2.62 38.07
CA PHE A 100 4.54 1.55 38.70
C PHE A 100 5.35 0.28 38.95
N GLN A 101 6.15 -0.14 37.97
CA GLN A 101 7.02 -1.29 38.13
C GLN A 101 8.11 -1.07 39.19
N SER A 102 8.56 0.16 39.41
CA SER A 102 9.55 0.47 40.46
C SER A 102 8.99 0.41 41.88
N LEU A 103 7.67 0.55 42.02
CA LEU A 103 6.96 0.46 43.31
C LEU A 103 6.55 -0.98 43.65
N ALA A 104 6.44 -1.85 42.65
CA ALA A 104 5.92 -3.20 42.82
C ALA A 104 6.97 -4.17 43.38
N LYS A 105 6.64 -4.86 44.47
CA LYS A 105 7.49 -5.92 45.07
C LYS A 105 7.63 -7.14 44.15
N VAL A 106 6.52 -7.55 43.52
CA VAL A 106 6.50 -8.53 42.44
C VAL A 106 6.14 -7.80 41.16
N PRO A 107 6.91 -7.92 40.06
CA PRO A 107 6.67 -7.17 38.83
C PRO A 107 5.22 -7.27 38.36
N LEU A 108 4.63 -6.15 37.97
CA LEU A 108 3.24 -6.06 37.51
C LEU A 108 3.10 -6.70 36.13
N MET A 109 2.00 -7.41 35.92
CA MET A 109 1.58 -7.76 34.55
C MET A 109 0.86 -6.58 33.93
N ILE A 110 1.39 -6.06 32.82
CA ILE A 110 0.79 -4.93 32.12
C ILE A 110 -0.07 -5.43 30.97
N GLY A 111 -1.35 -5.06 30.99
CA GLY A 111 -2.35 -5.41 29.99
C GLY A 111 -2.77 -4.24 29.10
N MET A 112 -3.33 -4.55 27.92
CA MET A 112 -3.96 -3.59 27.01
C MET A 112 -4.94 -4.30 26.06
N ASP A 113 -5.97 -3.59 25.60
CA ASP A 113 -6.69 -3.98 24.39
C ASP A 113 -6.03 -3.35 23.16
N ALA A 114 -5.38 -4.16 22.34
CA ALA A 114 -4.71 -3.75 21.11
C ALA A 114 -5.11 -4.67 19.95
N GLU A 115 -6.41 -4.74 19.65
CA GLU A 115 -6.99 -5.67 18.66
C GLU A 115 -6.50 -5.39 17.24
N TRP A 116 -6.35 -4.13 16.86
CA TRP A 116 -5.75 -3.69 15.59
C TRP A 116 -4.43 -2.94 15.81
N GLY A 117 -3.73 -3.27 16.90
CA GLY A 117 -2.52 -2.59 17.34
C GLY A 117 -2.77 -1.59 18.47
N LEU A 118 -1.68 -0.99 18.95
CA LEU A 118 -1.71 -0.08 20.10
C LEU A 118 -2.62 1.14 19.87
N ALA A 119 -2.85 1.50 18.60
CA ALA A 119 -3.70 2.62 18.18
C ALA A 119 -5.17 2.48 18.60
N MET A 120 -5.61 1.28 18.99
CA MET A 120 -6.92 1.08 19.61
C MET A 120 -7.08 1.93 20.88
N ARG A 121 -5.98 2.14 21.63
CA ARG A 121 -5.97 2.91 22.87
C ARG A 121 -5.08 4.14 22.78
N LEU A 122 -3.96 4.06 22.08
CA LEU A 122 -2.93 5.08 22.13
C LEU A 122 -2.93 6.00 20.90
N ASP A 123 -2.81 7.29 21.18
CA ASP A 123 -2.43 8.28 20.18
C ASP A 123 -1.04 7.95 19.59
N SER A 124 -0.76 8.45 18.39
CA SER A 124 0.59 8.44 17.81
C SER A 124 1.21 7.04 17.62
N THR A 125 0.40 5.98 17.53
CA THR A 125 0.83 4.60 17.26
C THR A 125 0.13 4.04 16.04
N TYR A 126 0.69 2.96 15.47
CA TYR A 126 0.24 2.42 14.21
C TYR A 126 -1.05 1.60 14.35
N ALA A 127 -1.98 1.76 13.41
CA ALA A 127 -3.22 0.99 13.32
C ALA A 127 -3.18 0.04 12.12
N PHE A 128 -3.39 -1.26 12.37
CA PHE A 128 -3.59 -2.26 11.33
C PHE A 128 -5.07 -2.32 10.90
N PRO A 129 -5.41 -3.01 9.79
CA PRO A 129 -6.80 -3.19 9.39
C PRO A 129 -7.62 -3.88 10.48
N TRP A 130 -8.92 -3.59 10.54
CA TRP A 130 -9.80 -4.24 11.51
C TRP A 130 -9.95 -5.73 11.20
N ASN A 131 -10.29 -6.52 12.22
CA ASN A 131 -10.37 -7.97 12.09
C ASN A 131 -11.31 -8.42 10.97
N MET A 132 -12.42 -7.73 10.72
CA MET A 132 -13.31 -8.08 9.60
C MET A 132 -12.63 -7.91 8.24
N THR A 133 -11.79 -6.90 8.07
CA THR A 133 -10.95 -6.76 6.86
C THR A 133 -9.92 -7.90 6.79
N LEU A 134 -9.28 -8.24 7.91
CA LEU A 134 -8.35 -9.38 7.97
C LEU A 134 -9.05 -10.72 7.71
N GLY A 135 -10.33 -10.82 8.03
CA GLY A 135 -11.21 -11.94 7.74
C GLY A 135 -11.32 -12.26 6.25
N ALA A 136 -11.20 -11.22 5.41
CA ALA A 136 -11.29 -11.36 3.96
C ALA A 136 -10.02 -11.93 3.31
N ILE A 137 -8.88 -11.81 4.01
CA ILE A 137 -7.59 -12.29 3.51
C ILE A 137 -7.64 -13.82 3.38
N THR A 138 -7.11 -14.39 2.31
CA THR A 138 -7.07 -15.85 2.15
C THR A 138 -5.78 -16.48 2.69
N ASP A 139 -4.66 -15.76 2.71
CA ASP A 139 -3.39 -16.22 3.32
C ASP A 139 -3.28 -15.86 4.80
N ASN A 140 -3.46 -16.84 5.68
CA ASN A 140 -3.33 -16.69 7.14
C ASN A 140 -1.94 -16.23 7.59
N LYS A 141 -0.87 -16.40 6.79
CA LYS A 141 0.47 -15.93 7.17
C LYS A 141 0.53 -14.41 7.30
N ILE A 142 -0.28 -13.67 6.54
CA ILE A 142 -0.35 -12.20 6.64
C ILE A 142 -0.93 -11.81 8.00
N VAL A 143 -1.99 -12.50 8.44
CA VAL A 143 -2.61 -12.28 9.76
C VAL A 143 -1.65 -12.65 10.90
N GLU A 144 -0.86 -13.71 10.73
CA GLU A 144 0.21 -14.06 11.68
C GLU A 144 1.31 -12.99 11.75
N LYS A 145 1.75 -12.43 10.62
CA LYS A 145 2.71 -11.30 10.59
C LYS A 145 2.16 -10.09 11.33
N ILE A 146 0.89 -9.73 11.13
CA ILE A 146 0.23 -8.62 11.84
C ILE A 146 0.18 -8.90 13.34
N GLY A 147 -0.28 -10.09 13.74
CA GLY A 147 -0.29 -10.49 15.15
C GLY A 147 1.10 -10.40 15.78
N ARG A 148 2.14 -10.87 15.07
CA ARG A 148 3.53 -10.76 15.53
C ARG A 148 3.96 -9.30 15.70
N ARG A 149 3.68 -8.45 14.72
CA ARG A 149 4.08 -7.04 14.78
C ARG A 149 3.38 -6.28 15.91
N ILE A 150 2.10 -6.55 16.15
CA ILE A 150 1.36 -6.02 17.31
C ILE A 150 2.00 -6.52 18.61
N GLY A 151 2.39 -7.80 18.68
CA GLY A 151 3.12 -8.35 19.83
C GLY A 151 4.48 -7.67 20.05
N GLU A 152 5.23 -7.37 19.00
CA GLU A 152 6.50 -6.64 19.08
C GLU A 152 6.29 -5.19 19.57
N GLN A 153 5.26 -4.50 19.08
CA GLN A 153 4.87 -3.16 19.55
C GLN A 153 4.48 -3.18 21.05
N ALA A 154 3.62 -4.12 21.45
CA ALA A 154 3.21 -4.30 22.84
C ALA A 154 4.42 -4.55 23.76
N LYS A 155 5.31 -5.48 23.37
CA LYS A 155 6.53 -5.76 24.12
C LYS A 155 7.46 -4.55 24.22
N ARG A 156 7.60 -3.78 23.14
CA ARG A 156 8.43 -2.57 23.09
C ARG A 156 7.95 -1.50 24.08
N LEU A 157 6.64 -1.45 24.35
CA LEU A 157 5.99 -0.58 25.33
C LEU A 157 5.93 -1.19 26.75
N GLY A 158 6.41 -2.42 26.92
CA GLY A 158 6.39 -3.13 28.20
C GLY A 158 5.01 -3.66 28.57
N VAL A 159 4.17 -4.01 27.58
CA VAL A 159 2.90 -4.73 27.72
C VAL A 159 3.16 -6.23 27.59
N GLN A 160 2.66 -7.04 28.52
CA GLN A 160 2.86 -8.50 28.55
C GLN A 160 1.63 -9.30 28.09
N ILE A 161 0.44 -8.72 28.19
CA ILE A 161 -0.80 -9.34 27.74
C ILE A 161 -1.59 -8.38 26.86
N ASN A 162 -1.93 -8.84 25.66
CA ASN A 162 -2.90 -8.18 24.80
C ASN A 162 -4.23 -8.92 24.91
N PHE A 163 -5.31 -8.22 25.23
CA PHE A 163 -6.66 -8.79 25.27
C PHE A 163 -7.23 -8.96 23.86
N ALA A 164 -6.56 -9.81 23.08
CA ALA A 164 -6.87 -10.23 21.72
C ALA A 164 -6.31 -11.65 21.50
N PRO A 165 -6.77 -12.44 20.52
CA PRO A 165 -7.78 -12.09 19.51
C PRO A 165 -9.21 -12.14 20.03
N VAL A 166 -10.08 -11.35 19.38
CA VAL A 166 -11.53 -11.58 19.42
C VAL A 166 -11.83 -12.82 18.59
N VAL A 167 -12.57 -13.77 19.16
CA VAL A 167 -12.91 -15.06 18.52
C VAL A 167 -14.41 -15.23 18.32
N ASP A 168 -15.19 -14.19 18.64
CA ASP A 168 -16.63 -14.17 18.44
C ASP A 168 -16.99 -14.29 16.95
N ILE A 169 -17.95 -15.16 16.64
CA ILE A 169 -18.46 -15.38 15.28
C ILE A 169 -19.63 -14.43 15.07
N ASN A 170 -19.49 -13.44 14.18
CA ASN A 170 -20.46 -12.37 14.02
C ASN A 170 -21.57 -12.74 13.03
N THR A 171 -22.48 -13.63 13.45
CA THR A 171 -23.62 -14.09 12.62
C THR A 171 -24.75 -13.06 12.53
N ASN A 172 -24.73 -11.99 13.32
CA ASN A 172 -25.73 -10.94 13.31
C ASN A 172 -25.14 -9.60 12.87
N PRO A 173 -25.54 -9.07 11.70
CA PRO A 173 -25.01 -7.80 11.19
C PRO A 173 -25.41 -6.59 12.04
N LYS A 174 -26.46 -6.71 12.87
CA LYS A 174 -26.92 -5.66 13.78
C LYS A 174 -26.21 -5.65 15.13
N ASN A 175 -25.28 -6.58 15.37
CA ASN A 175 -24.52 -6.63 16.62
C ASN A 175 -23.69 -5.33 16.78
N PRO A 176 -23.97 -4.50 17.80
CA PRO A 176 -23.32 -3.20 17.94
C PRO A 176 -21.91 -3.28 18.55
N ILE A 177 -21.53 -4.43 19.15
CA ILE A 177 -20.32 -4.59 19.97
C ILE A 177 -19.24 -5.43 19.32
N ILE A 178 -19.61 -6.41 18.49
CA ILE A 178 -18.63 -7.26 17.80
C ILE A 178 -18.32 -6.68 16.42
N GLY A 179 -19.24 -6.79 15.46
CA GLY A 179 -19.10 -6.16 14.14
C GLY A 179 -17.68 -6.31 13.56
N ASN A 180 -17.01 -5.19 13.27
CA ASN A 180 -15.67 -5.18 12.67
C ASN A 180 -14.55 -5.77 13.54
N ARG A 181 -14.80 -6.03 14.83
CA ARG A 181 -13.84 -6.68 15.75
C ARG A 181 -13.79 -8.19 15.54
N SER A 182 -14.81 -8.80 14.96
CA SER A 182 -14.76 -10.19 14.53
C SER A 182 -14.07 -10.32 13.18
N PHE A 183 -13.47 -11.49 12.92
CA PHE A 183 -12.97 -11.87 11.61
C PHE A 183 -14.09 -12.24 10.62
N GLY A 184 -15.34 -12.40 11.03
CA GLY A 184 -16.45 -12.73 10.13
C GLY A 184 -17.53 -13.59 10.78
N GLU A 185 -18.37 -14.21 9.96
CA GLU A 185 -19.46 -15.09 10.42
C GLU A 185 -19.18 -16.58 10.20
N ASP A 186 -18.11 -16.93 9.47
CA ASP A 186 -17.72 -18.32 9.26
C ASP A 186 -16.90 -18.86 10.44
N ARG A 187 -17.39 -19.94 11.06
CA ARG A 187 -16.75 -20.57 12.22
C ARG A 187 -15.29 -20.92 11.98
N ASP A 188 -15.00 -21.58 10.86
CA ASP A 188 -13.66 -22.12 10.60
C ASP A 188 -12.69 -21.00 10.20
N ASN A 189 -13.10 -20.06 9.36
CA ASN A 189 -12.30 -18.88 9.00
C ASN A 189 -12.00 -18.03 10.24
N VAL A 190 -13.00 -17.70 11.07
CA VAL A 190 -12.78 -16.94 12.32
C VAL A 190 -11.76 -17.65 13.21
N THR A 191 -11.89 -18.97 13.35
CA THR A 191 -10.99 -19.79 14.17
C THR A 191 -9.55 -19.77 13.61
N GLU A 192 -9.39 -19.92 12.30
CA GLU A 192 -8.08 -19.92 11.66
C GLU A 192 -7.38 -18.55 11.73
N LYS A 193 -8.12 -17.46 11.51
CA LYS A 193 -7.61 -16.09 11.60
C LYS A 193 -7.21 -15.75 13.03
N ALA A 194 -8.06 -16.07 14.01
CA ALA A 194 -7.74 -15.91 15.42
C ALA A 194 -6.51 -16.72 15.83
N LEU A 195 -6.39 -17.97 15.35
CA LEU A 195 -5.24 -18.82 15.61
C LEU A 195 -3.94 -18.22 15.04
N ALA A 196 -3.97 -17.74 13.80
CA ALA A 196 -2.83 -17.08 13.16
C ALA A 196 -2.41 -15.81 13.93
N PHE A 197 -3.39 -14.96 14.28
CA PHE A 197 -3.16 -13.74 15.05
C PHE A 197 -2.55 -14.05 16.44
N MET A 198 -3.10 -15.04 17.14
CA MET A 198 -2.59 -15.52 18.43
C MET A 198 -1.16 -16.05 18.32
N LYS A 199 -0.87 -16.89 17.31
CA LYS A 199 0.49 -17.42 17.08
C LYS A 199 1.49 -16.31 16.85
N GLY A 200 1.13 -15.32 16.03
CA GLY A 200 1.92 -14.12 15.80
C GLY A 200 2.28 -13.42 17.11
N MET A 201 1.28 -13.00 17.89
CA MET A 201 1.51 -12.28 19.16
C MET A 201 2.34 -13.08 20.16
N GLN A 202 2.00 -14.37 20.35
CA GLN A 202 2.70 -15.24 21.29
C GLN A 202 4.15 -15.50 20.86
N SER A 203 4.44 -15.51 19.56
CA SER A 203 5.82 -15.63 19.04
C SER A 203 6.71 -14.44 19.39
N ALA A 204 6.11 -13.24 19.55
CA ALA A 204 6.83 -12.05 20.03
C ALA A 204 7.08 -12.08 21.56
N GLY A 205 6.43 -13.01 22.27
CA GLY A 205 6.51 -13.14 23.73
C GLY A 205 5.45 -12.34 24.49
N VAL A 206 4.33 -11.99 23.84
CA VAL A 206 3.17 -11.34 24.47
C VAL A 206 2.02 -12.35 24.52
N MET A 207 1.36 -12.49 25.67
CA MET A 207 0.22 -13.39 25.80
C MET A 207 -0.99 -12.83 25.04
N GLY A 208 -1.71 -13.71 24.34
CA GLY A 208 -3.04 -13.42 23.81
C GLY A 208 -4.13 -13.92 24.75
N SER A 209 -5.26 -13.21 24.77
CA SER A 209 -6.47 -13.57 25.50
C SER A 209 -7.64 -13.73 24.54
N ALA A 210 -8.10 -14.97 24.35
CA ALA A 210 -9.28 -15.21 23.51
C ALA A 210 -10.53 -14.67 24.22
N LYS A 211 -11.32 -13.88 23.50
CA LYS A 211 -12.51 -13.21 24.04
C LYS A 211 -13.65 -13.14 23.01
N HIS A 212 -14.92 -13.10 23.44
CA HIS A 212 -15.36 -12.98 24.85
C HIS A 212 -16.11 -14.26 25.27
N PHE A 213 -15.51 -15.06 26.15
CA PHE A 213 -16.04 -16.40 26.48
C PHE A 213 -17.34 -16.27 27.27
N PRO A 214 -18.39 -17.09 27.01
CA PRO A 214 -18.46 -18.24 26.09
C PRO A 214 -18.91 -17.93 24.65
N GLY A 215 -18.96 -16.67 24.22
CA GLY A 215 -19.31 -16.23 22.86
C GLY A 215 -20.32 -15.09 22.86
N HIS A 216 -19.92 -13.92 22.34
CA HIS A 216 -20.69 -12.67 22.34
C HIS A 216 -21.16 -12.25 20.93
N GLY A 217 -20.85 -13.07 19.91
CA GLY A 217 -21.00 -12.74 18.48
C GLY A 217 -22.41 -12.45 17.96
N ASP A 218 -23.45 -12.87 18.68
CA ASP A 218 -24.85 -12.78 18.24
C ASP A 218 -25.78 -12.21 19.33
N THR A 219 -25.35 -11.14 19.99
CA THR A 219 -26.18 -10.40 20.96
C THR A 219 -26.64 -9.06 20.37
N GLU A 220 -27.91 -8.70 20.58
CA GLU A 220 -28.48 -7.43 20.11
C GLU A 220 -28.31 -6.27 21.11
N THR A 221 -27.86 -6.54 22.35
CA THR A 221 -27.74 -5.56 23.44
C THR A 221 -26.28 -5.29 23.86
N ASP A 222 -26.01 -4.04 24.24
CA ASP A 222 -24.68 -3.57 24.67
C ASP A 222 -24.43 -3.90 26.16
N SER A 223 -23.39 -4.70 26.43
CA SER A 223 -22.97 -5.11 27.78
C SER A 223 -22.58 -3.95 28.70
N HIS A 224 -22.19 -2.79 28.13
CA HIS A 224 -21.86 -1.60 28.92
C HIS A 224 -23.11 -0.93 29.51
N LYS A 225 -24.30 -1.28 29.03
CA LYS A 225 -25.57 -0.67 29.45
C LYS A 225 -26.47 -1.64 30.19
N THR A 226 -26.48 -2.91 29.83
CA THR A 226 -27.28 -3.98 30.43
C THR A 226 -26.57 -5.33 30.31
N LEU A 227 -26.97 -6.35 31.09
CA LEU A 227 -26.45 -7.72 30.93
C LEU A 227 -26.99 -8.34 29.62
N PRO A 228 -26.16 -8.63 28.60
CA PRO A 228 -26.65 -9.22 27.35
C PRO A 228 -27.04 -10.68 27.56
N THR A 229 -28.12 -11.10 26.91
CA THR A 229 -28.60 -12.48 26.97
C THR A 229 -28.25 -13.21 25.68
N VAL A 230 -27.69 -14.42 25.83
CA VAL A 230 -27.42 -15.38 24.75
C VAL A 230 -28.35 -16.56 24.96
N ASP A 231 -29.49 -16.56 24.27
CA ASP A 231 -30.55 -17.56 24.43
C ASP A 231 -30.44 -18.67 23.36
N PHE A 232 -29.29 -19.33 23.32
CA PHE A 232 -29.01 -20.41 22.36
C PHE A 232 -29.00 -21.77 23.02
N SER A 233 -29.29 -22.81 22.24
CA SER A 233 -29.18 -24.19 22.71
C SER A 233 -27.72 -24.54 23.05
N ARG A 234 -27.54 -25.47 23.98
CA ARG A 234 -26.21 -25.98 24.34
C ARG A 234 -25.47 -26.57 23.13
N GLU A 235 -26.18 -27.23 22.23
CA GLU A 235 -25.62 -27.80 21.00
C GLU A 235 -25.07 -26.72 20.06
N ARG A 236 -25.80 -25.62 19.86
CA ARG A 236 -25.32 -24.48 19.08
C ARG A 236 -24.06 -23.88 19.70
N LEU A 237 -24.11 -23.58 21.00
CA LEU A 237 -22.95 -23.07 21.75
C LEU A 237 -21.73 -23.98 21.57
N ASP A 238 -21.91 -25.29 21.64
CA ASP A 238 -20.81 -26.26 21.53
C ASP A 238 -20.17 -26.32 20.13
N THR A 239 -21.00 -26.21 19.09
CA THR A 239 -20.62 -26.43 17.69
C THR A 239 -20.20 -25.15 16.97
N LEU A 240 -20.60 -23.97 17.49
CA LEU A 240 -20.34 -22.67 16.90
C LEU A 240 -19.53 -21.78 17.86
N GLU A 241 -20.14 -21.23 18.91
CA GLU A 241 -19.51 -20.21 19.77
C GLU A 241 -18.28 -20.73 20.55
N LEU A 242 -18.31 -21.98 21.02
CA LEU A 242 -17.21 -22.61 21.79
C LEU A 242 -16.14 -23.24 20.90
N TYR A 243 -16.39 -23.39 19.61
CA TYR A 243 -15.48 -24.08 18.70
C TYR A 243 -14.11 -23.38 18.55
N PRO A 244 -14.04 -22.04 18.36
CA PRO A 244 -12.76 -21.34 18.33
C PRO A 244 -11.92 -21.59 19.60
N TYR A 245 -12.55 -21.57 20.78
CA TYR A 245 -11.87 -21.84 22.05
C TYR A 245 -11.25 -23.24 22.08
N LYS A 246 -12.01 -24.29 21.73
CA LYS A 246 -11.50 -25.68 21.66
C LYS A 246 -10.22 -25.76 20.82
N LYS A 247 -10.22 -25.13 19.64
CA LYS A 247 -9.07 -25.14 18.73
C LYS A 247 -7.89 -24.35 19.28
N LEU A 248 -8.11 -23.12 19.76
CA LEU A 248 -7.04 -22.28 20.30
C LEU A 248 -6.40 -22.90 21.55
N ILE A 249 -7.20 -23.50 22.45
CA ILE A 249 -6.71 -24.22 23.64
C ILE A 249 -5.76 -25.36 23.23
N SER A 250 -6.14 -26.17 22.25
CA SER A 250 -5.29 -27.25 21.73
C SER A 250 -3.97 -26.76 21.12
N GLN A 251 -3.91 -25.48 20.73
CA GLN A 251 -2.75 -24.82 20.15
C GLN A 251 -1.96 -23.95 21.15
N GLY A 252 -2.26 -24.07 22.45
CA GLY A 252 -1.51 -23.41 23.50
C GLY A 252 -1.93 -21.95 23.77
N LEU A 253 -3.23 -21.66 23.69
CA LEU A 253 -3.80 -20.38 24.14
C LEU A 253 -3.38 -20.04 25.57
N ASN A 254 -2.81 -18.86 25.79
CA ASN A 254 -2.26 -18.47 27.10
C ASN A 254 -3.31 -17.97 28.09
N SER A 255 -4.30 -17.21 27.64
CA SER A 255 -5.38 -16.72 28.50
C SER A 255 -6.76 -16.70 27.81
N VAL A 256 -7.82 -16.63 28.62
CA VAL A 256 -9.21 -16.42 28.19
C VAL A 256 -9.81 -15.30 29.03
N MET A 257 -10.56 -14.41 28.40
CA MET A 257 -11.41 -13.42 29.07
C MET A 257 -12.87 -13.88 29.05
N VAL A 258 -13.49 -13.92 30.22
CA VAL A 258 -14.88 -14.35 30.42
C VAL A 258 -15.78 -13.14 30.52
N ALA A 259 -16.76 -13.07 29.62
CA ALA A 259 -17.72 -11.98 29.52
C ALA A 259 -18.78 -12.01 30.62
N HIS A 260 -19.38 -10.85 30.87
CA HIS A 260 -20.62 -10.76 31.67
C HIS A 260 -21.82 -10.98 30.75
N LEU A 261 -22.24 -12.25 30.59
CA LEU A 261 -23.37 -12.65 29.75
C LEU A 261 -24.38 -13.48 30.55
N ASN A 262 -25.67 -13.29 30.30
CA ASN A 262 -26.73 -14.20 30.75
C ASN A 262 -26.89 -15.33 29.71
N VAL A 263 -26.55 -16.57 30.07
CA VAL A 263 -26.57 -17.71 29.13
C VAL A 263 -27.35 -18.88 29.74
N PRO A 264 -28.70 -18.90 29.62
CA PRO A 264 -29.56 -19.87 30.32
C PRO A 264 -29.20 -21.34 30.08
N ALA A 265 -28.70 -21.67 28.89
CA ALA A 265 -28.29 -23.03 28.53
C ALA A 265 -27.01 -23.51 29.25
N LEU A 266 -26.21 -22.61 29.81
CA LEU A 266 -25.01 -22.92 30.59
C LEU A 266 -25.20 -22.64 32.09
N GLU A 267 -25.97 -21.60 32.42
CA GLU A 267 -26.36 -21.24 33.78
C GLU A 267 -27.89 -21.07 33.87
N PRO A 268 -28.61 -22.06 34.43
CA PRO A 268 -30.06 -21.99 34.63
C PRO A 268 -30.54 -20.84 35.52
N GLN A 269 -29.67 -20.27 36.36
CA GLN A 269 -30.02 -19.07 37.11
C GLN A 269 -30.14 -17.87 36.18
N MET A 270 -31.37 -17.40 35.98
CA MET A 270 -31.65 -16.26 35.11
C MET A 270 -30.94 -14.98 35.56
N ASN A 271 -30.45 -14.21 34.59
CA ASN A 271 -29.72 -12.96 34.79
C ASN A 271 -28.46 -13.12 35.65
N TYR A 272 -27.86 -14.31 35.63
CA TYR A 272 -26.61 -14.59 36.33
C TYR A 272 -25.42 -14.45 35.37
N PRO A 273 -24.48 -13.52 35.62
CA PRO A 273 -23.37 -13.30 34.70
C PRO A 273 -22.44 -14.52 34.58
N SER A 274 -22.07 -14.84 33.34
CA SER A 274 -21.26 -16.03 33.03
C SER A 274 -19.91 -16.05 33.74
N SER A 275 -19.30 -14.88 33.96
CA SER A 275 -18.06 -14.71 34.73
C SER A 275 -18.17 -15.08 36.21
N LEU A 276 -19.37 -15.08 36.78
CA LEU A 276 -19.62 -15.42 38.19
C LEU A 276 -20.07 -16.89 38.33
N SER A 277 -20.34 -17.60 37.23
CA SER A 277 -20.84 -18.98 37.26
C SER A 277 -19.70 -20.01 37.28
N SER A 278 -19.67 -20.85 38.31
CA SER A 278 -18.77 -22.01 38.37
C SER A 278 -19.12 -23.07 37.32
N LYS A 279 -20.37 -23.11 36.83
CA LYS A 279 -20.77 -24.00 35.72
C LYS A 279 -20.09 -23.58 34.42
N VAL A 280 -19.99 -22.29 34.17
CA VAL A 280 -19.33 -21.73 32.99
C VAL A 280 -17.81 -21.73 33.14
N VAL A 281 -17.27 -21.12 34.19
CA VAL A 281 -15.82 -20.91 34.33
C VAL A 281 -15.08 -22.18 34.73
N THR A 282 -15.61 -22.97 35.66
CA THR A 282 -14.93 -24.18 36.15
C THR A 282 -15.37 -25.42 35.39
N ASN A 283 -16.68 -25.72 35.31
CA ASN A 283 -17.11 -26.98 34.71
C ASN A 283 -16.93 -26.99 33.19
N LEU A 284 -17.36 -25.93 32.50
CA LEU A 284 -17.19 -25.84 31.05
C LEU A 284 -15.74 -25.49 30.66
N LEU A 285 -15.25 -24.29 31.00
CA LEU A 285 -13.94 -23.83 30.48
C LEU A 285 -12.76 -24.68 30.98
N LYS A 286 -12.66 -24.93 32.30
CA LYS A 286 -11.51 -25.66 32.86
C LYS A 286 -11.62 -27.18 32.68
N LYS A 287 -12.75 -27.78 33.04
CA LYS A 287 -12.88 -29.25 33.04
C LYS A 287 -13.22 -29.78 31.66
N GLU A 288 -14.30 -29.31 31.04
CA GLU A 288 -14.78 -29.85 29.76
C GLU A 288 -13.88 -29.45 28.58
N LEU A 289 -13.49 -28.18 28.49
CA LEU A 289 -12.59 -27.70 27.43
C LEU A 289 -11.09 -27.90 27.75
N GLY A 290 -10.76 -28.35 28.97
CA GLY A 290 -9.38 -28.64 29.38
C GLY A 290 -8.47 -27.41 29.47
N PHE A 291 -9.03 -26.21 29.71
CA PHE A 291 -8.25 -24.98 29.73
C PHE A 291 -7.40 -24.83 31.01
N ASN A 292 -6.08 -24.78 30.82
CA ASN A 292 -5.09 -24.64 31.89
C ASN A 292 -4.34 -23.30 31.89
N GLY A 293 -4.69 -22.39 30.97
CA GLY A 293 -4.13 -21.02 30.89
C GLY A 293 -4.78 -20.07 31.90
N LEU A 294 -4.41 -18.79 31.85
CA LEU A 294 -4.88 -17.77 32.80
C LEU A 294 -6.31 -17.29 32.47
N ILE A 295 -7.20 -17.23 33.46
CA ILE A 295 -8.60 -16.80 33.26
C ILE A 295 -8.79 -15.39 33.85
N PHE A 296 -9.23 -14.47 33.01
CA PHE A 296 -9.59 -13.11 33.38
C PHE A 296 -11.10 -12.93 33.36
N THR A 297 -11.64 -12.17 34.31
CA THR A 297 -12.96 -11.56 34.12
C THR A 297 -12.87 -10.45 33.08
N ASP A 298 -14.00 -10.10 32.47
CA ASP A 298 -14.18 -8.75 31.93
C ASP A 298 -14.24 -7.72 33.10
N ALA A 299 -14.36 -6.44 32.79
CA ALA A 299 -14.32 -5.36 33.77
C ALA A 299 -15.47 -5.47 34.80
N LEU A 300 -15.14 -5.76 36.06
CA LEU A 300 -16.12 -6.02 37.13
C LEU A 300 -16.92 -4.77 37.54
N ASN A 301 -16.40 -3.58 37.28
CA ASN A 301 -17.13 -2.32 37.48
C ASN A 301 -18.19 -2.03 36.40
N MET A 302 -18.30 -2.84 35.34
CA MET A 302 -19.34 -2.70 34.33
C MET A 302 -20.71 -3.02 34.92
N LYS A 303 -21.74 -2.23 34.53
CA LYS A 303 -23.12 -2.39 35.00
C LYS A 303 -23.67 -3.83 34.88
N GLY A 304 -23.33 -4.53 33.80
CA GLY A 304 -23.74 -5.92 33.59
C GLY A 304 -23.28 -6.89 34.68
N ALA A 305 -22.29 -6.52 35.49
CA ALA A 305 -21.79 -7.30 36.62
C ALA A 305 -22.04 -6.60 37.96
N SER A 306 -21.75 -5.30 38.06
CA SER A 306 -21.83 -4.53 39.32
C SER A 306 -23.25 -4.34 39.85
N ASP A 307 -24.29 -4.39 39.00
CA ASP A 307 -25.69 -4.35 39.46
C ASP A 307 -26.10 -5.64 40.22
N TYR A 308 -25.31 -6.70 40.13
CA TYR A 308 -25.66 -8.00 40.71
C TYR A 308 -25.26 -8.13 42.19
N LYS A 309 -24.14 -7.52 42.60
CA LYS A 309 -23.54 -7.67 43.93
C LYS A 309 -22.71 -6.44 44.33
N ASN A 310 -22.61 -6.20 45.64
CA ASN A 310 -21.79 -5.13 46.19
C ASN A 310 -20.28 -5.37 45.98
N PRO A 311 -19.43 -4.33 46.03
CA PRO A 311 -17.98 -4.49 46.03
C PRO A 311 -17.51 -5.44 47.14
N GLY A 312 -16.65 -6.39 46.78
CA GLY A 312 -16.18 -7.51 47.59
C GLY A 312 -16.93 -8.82 47.33
N GLU A 313 -18.27 -8.77 47.28
CA GLU A 313 -19.08 -9.98 47.03
C GLU A 313 -19.00 -10.45 45.58
N ILE A 314 -18.89 -9.50 44.64
CA ILE A 314 -18.75 -9.78 43.21
C ILE A 314 -17.38 -10.40 42.90
N GLU A 315 -16.31 -9.85 43.49
CA GLU A 315 -14.95 -10.40 43.39
C GLU A 315 -14.87 -11.81 43.97
N LEU A 316 -15.45 -12.02 45.16
CA LEU A 316 -15.51 -13.35 45.77
C LEU A 316 -16.25 -14.33 44.85
N ALA A 317 -17.41 -13.94 44.31
CA ALA A 317 -18.17 -14.80 43.40
C ALA A 317 -17.37 -15.15 42.14
N ALA A 318 -16.74 -14.17 41.49
CA ALA A 318 -15.89 -14.39 40.32
C ALA A 318 -14.69 -15.31 40.65
N PHE A 319 -14.05 -15.10 41.79
CA PHE A 319 -12.91 -15.91 42.21
C PHE A 319 -13.32 -17.36 42.52
N LEU A 320 -14.44 -17.56 43.23
CA LEU A 320 -14.98 -18.90 43.52
C LEU A 320 -15.49 -19.60 42.25
N ALA A 321 -16.00 -18.86 41.26
CA ALA A 321 -16.37 -19.40 39.95
C ALA A 321 -15.18 -20.05 39.23
N GLY A 322 -13.98 -19.54 39.46
CA GLY A 322 -12.73 -20.11 38.95
C GLY A 322 -11.82 -19.15 38.20
N ASN A 323 -12.16 -17.85 38.14
CA ASN A 323 -11.31 -16.82 37.54
C ASN A 323 -10.00 -16.68 38.34
N ASP A 324 -8.92 -16.35 37.64
CA ASP A 324 -7.60 -16.15 38.26
C ASP A 324 -7.31 -14.66 38.51
N VAL A 325 -7.69 -13.80 37.57
CA VAL A 325 -7.48 -12.35 37.65
C VAL A 325 -8.82 -11.61 37.55
N LEU A 326 -9.05 -10.74 38.52
CA LEU A 326 -10.20 -9.85 38.69
C LEU A 326 -9.86 -8.51 38.05
N LEU A 327 -10.45 -8.26 36.89
CA LEU A 327 -10.16 -7.10 36.06
C LEU A 327 -11.07 -5.92 36.46
N ILE A 328 -10.48 -4.77 36.78
CA ILE A 328 -11.16 -3.49 37.02
C ILE A 328 -12.29 -3.61 38.05
N SER A 329 -11.93 -4.05 39.26
CA SER A 329 -12.79 -3.97 40.44
C SER A 329 -13.11 -2.53 40.82
N GLU A 330 -14.34 -2.28 41.27
CA GLU A 330 -14.81 -0.93 41.63
C GLU A 330 -14.07 -0.35 42.85
N ASP A 331 -13.86 -1.16 43.88
CA ASP A 331 -13.17 -0.78 45.12
C ASP A 331 -12.23 -1.92 45.57
N VAL A 332 -10.97 -1.86 45.13
CA VAL A 332 -9.96 -2.87 45.43
C VAL A 332 -9.68 -3.00 46.93
N PRO A 333 -9.50 -1.90 47.71
CA PRO A 333 -9.35 -1.99 49.16
C PRO A 333 -10.45 -2.77 49.86
N LYS A 334 -11.72 -2.41 49.59
CA LYS A 334 -12.86 -3.08 50.19
C LYS A 334 -12.98 -4.54 49.74
N ALA A 335 -12.73 -4.80 48.46
CA ALA A 335 -12.75 -6.16 47.94
C ALA A 335 -11.64 -7.03 48.56
N MET A 336 -10.45 -6.48 48.77
CA MET A 336 -9.35 -7.19 49.41
C MET A 336 -9.67 -7.54 50.86
N GLU A 337 -10.19 -6.60 51.64
CA GLU A 337 -10.64 -6.86 53.01
C GLU A 337 -11.67 -8.00 53.05
N PHE A 338 -12.66 -7.95 52.15
CA PHE A 338 -13.70 -8.97 52.06
C PHE A 338 -13.16 -10.36 51.70
N LEU A 339 -12.22 -10.44 50.75
CA LEU A 339 -11.57 -11.70 50.36
C LEU A 339 -10.69 -12.27 51.47
N ILE A 340 -9.97 -11.42 52.22
CA ILE A 340 -9.17 -11.86 53.38
C ILE A 340 -10.08 -12.41 54.47
N ASN A 341 -11.18 -11.74 54.79
CA ASN A 341 -12.17 -12.24 55.75
C ASN A 341 -12.76 -13.57 55.27
N SER A 342 -13.10 -13.68 53.98
CA SER A 342 -13.59 -14.94 53.39
C SER A 342 -12.55 -16.08 53.44
N TYR A 343 -11.25 -15.76 53.39
CA TYR A 343 -10.19 -16.75 53.60
C TYR A 343 -10.09 -17.19 55.05
N ASN A 344 -10.15 -16.24 55.99
CA ASN A 344 -10.10 -16.52 57.43
C ASN A 344 -11.33 -17.32 57.91
N GLU A 345 -12.47 -17.14 57.24
CA GLU A 345 -13.70 -17.93 57.44
C GLU A 345 -13.72 -19.27 56.67
N GLU A 346 -12.60 -19.65 56.04
CA GLU A 346 -12.42 -20.89 55.26
C GLU A 346 -13.33 -21.02 54.02
N VAL A 347 -14.02 -19.96 53.62
CA VAL A 347 -14.76 -19.89 52.35
C VAL A 347 -13.79 -19.96 51.17
N ILE A 348 -12.65 -19.27 51.27
CA ILE A 348 -11.52 -19.42 50.34
C ILE A 348 -10.48 -20.34 50.97
N THR A 349 -10.21 -21.48 50.32
CA THR A 349 -9.12 -22.39 50.76
C THR A 349 -7.76 -21.94 50.25
N GLU A 350 -6.69 -22.21 51.01
CA GLU A 350 -5.30 -21.97 50.56
C GLU A 350 -4.99 -22.67 49.25
N LYS A 351 -5.52 -23.89 49.03
CA LYS A 351 -5.36 -24.60 47.76
C LYS A 351 -5.93 -23.81 46.57
N ARG A 352 -7.11 -23.19 46.75
CA ARG A 352 -7.76 -22.37 45.71
C ARG A 352 -6.96 -21.09 45.45
N LEU A 353 -6.48 -20.42 46.50
CA LEU A 353 -5.65 -19.23 46.40
C LEU A 353 -4.30 -19.53 45.72
N ALA A 354 -3.57 -20.52 46.24
CA ALA A 354 -2.30 -20.99 45.69
C ALA A 354 -2.40 -21.33 44.21
N TYR A 355 -3.49 -21.97 43.79
CA TYR A 355 -3.70 -22.34 42.39
C TYR A 355 -3.67 -21.11 41.46
N SER A 356 -4.45 -20.06 41.76
CA SER A 356 -4.48 -18.88 40.89
C SER A 356 -3.21 -18.04 41.00
N VAL A 357 -2.72 -17.78 42.21
CA VAL A 357 -1.51 -16.96 42.39
C VAL A 357 -0.31 -17.62 41.72
N LYS A 358 -0.12 -18.94 41.87
CA LYS A 358 0.96 -19.63 41.16
C LYS A 358 0.77 -19.56 39.65
N LYS A 359 -0.45 -19.70 39.10
CA LYS A 359 -0.70 -19.50 37.66
C LYS A 359 -0.32 -18.10 37.19
N ILE A 360 -0.64 -17.06 37.96
CA ILE A 360 -0.25 -15.68 37.66
C ILE A 360 1.26 -15.54 37.64
N LEU A 361 1.96 -16.11 38.62
CA LEU A 361 3.43 -16.13 38.66
C LEU A 361 4.03 -16.92 37.47
N TYR A 362 3.48 -18.09 37.13
CA TYR A 362 3.89 -18.85 35.93
C TYR A 362 3.75 -18.01 34.66
N ALA A 363 2.64 -17.27 34.52
CA ALA A 363 2.41 -16.36 33.42
C ALA A 363 3.42 -15.19 33.41
N LYS A 364 3.70 -14.56 34.56
CA LYS A 364 4.72 -13.50 34.70
C LYS A 364 6.12 -13.98 34.29
N TYR A 365 6.51 -15.19 34.69
CA TYR A 365 7.77 -15.79 34.25
C TYR A 365 7.80 -16.00 32.74
N LYS A 366 6.71 -16.54 32.16
CA LYS A 366 6.63 -16.84 30.72
C LYS A 366 6.86 -15.60 29.85
N VAL A 367 6.36 -14.44 30.28
CA VAL A 367 6.51 -13.15 29.57
C VAL A 367 7.79 -12.40 29.95
N GLY A 368 8.68 -13.02 30.73
CA GLY A 368 10.01 -12.49 31.04
C GLY A 368 10.08 -11.51 32.22
N LEU A 369 9.02 -11.38 33.02
CA LEU A 369 9.03 -10.47 34.17
C LEU A 369 9.98 -10.93 35.30
N ASN A 370 10.39 -12.19 35.30
CA ASN A 370 11.50 -12.69 36.13
C ASN A 370 12.85 -12.01 35.83
N HIS A 371 12.96 -11.33 34.68
CA HIS A 371 14.10 -10.51 34.29
C HIS A 371 13.64 -9.13 33.79
N TYR A 372 12.74 -8.49 34.56
CA TYR A 372 12.20 -7.18 34.22
C TYR A 372 13.28 -6.13 33.88
N LYS A 373 13.00 -5.32 32.86
CA LYS A 373 13.78 -4.14 32.48
C LYS A 373 12.83 -2.98 32.21
N PRO A 374 13.13 -1.76 32.71
CA PRO A 374 12.36 -0.57 32.37
C PRO A 374 12.32 -0.30 30.87
N VAL A 375 11.18 0.23 30.40
CA VAL A 375 10.97 0.65 29.01
C VAL A 375 11.93 1.79 28.68
N LYS A 376 12.74 1.60 27.63
CA LYS A 376 13.62 2.64 27.09
C LYS A 376 12.80 3.66 26.31
N LEU A 377 12.93 4.94 26.66
CA LEU A 377 12.17 6.03 26.01
C LEU A 377 12.77 6.47 24.68
N ALA A 378 14.08 6.29 24.47
CA ALA A 378 14.73 6.63 23.22
C ALA A 378 14.11 5.85 22.05
N TYR A 379 13.79 6.56 20.97
CA TYR A 379 13.20 6.03 19.72
C TYR A 379 11.88 5.26 19.88
N LEU A 380 11.18 5.41 21.02
CA LEU A 380 9.98 4.61 21.30
C LEU A 380 8.89 4.82 20.25
N VAL A 381 8.59 6.06 19.87
CA VAL A 381 7.50 6.33 18.92
C VAL A 381 7.86 5.83 17.53
N GLU A 382 9.12 5.98 17.12
CA GLU A 382 9.66 5.53 15.84
C GLU A 382 9.63 4.00 15.75
N ASP A 383 10.05 3.29 16.80
CA ASP A 383 10.01 1.83 16.85
C ASP A 383 8.58 1.27 16.77
N LEU A 384 7.60 2.02 17.29
CA LEU A 384 6.18 1.67 17.24
C LEU A 384 5.51 2.01 15.90
N ASN A 385 6.14 2.83 15.06
CA ASN A 385 5.63 3.31 13.77
C ASN A 385 6.68 3.14 12.65
N SER A 386 7.20 1.93 12.51
CA SER A 386 8.25 1.63 11.54
C SER A 386 7.73 1.69 10.10
N VAL A 387 8.61 1.93 9.13
CA VAL A 387 8.24 1.92 7.70
C VAL A 387 7.70 0.57 7.22
N ASN A 388 8.11 -0.52 7.87
CA ASN A 388 7.60 -1.87 7.60
C ASN A 388 6.12 -2.03 7.97
N ASP A 389 5.60 -1.19 8.88
CA ASP A 389 4.18 -1.20 9.24
C ASP A 389 3.32 -0.77 8.05
N ASN A 390 3.78 0.22 7.27
CA ASN A 390 3.12 0.64 6.03
C ASN A 390 3.11 -0.45 4.96
N ALA A 391 4.23 -1.15 4.79
CA ALA A 391 4.32 -2.24 3.82
C ALA A 391 3.42 -3.42 4.21
N LEU A 392 3.35 -3.75 5.51
CA LEU A 392 2.46 -4.81 6.01
C LEU A 392 0.98 -4.39 5.92
N TYR A 393 0.64 -3.12 6.15
CA TYR A 393 -0.71 -2.60 5.95
C TYR A 393 -1.11 -2.66 4.47
N GLU A 394 -0.23 -2.23 3.56
CA GLU A 394 -0.44 -2.35 2.11
C GLU A 394 -0.64 -3.82 1.69
N GLU A 395 0.19 -4.75 2.20
CA GLU A 395 0.06 -6.20 1.96
C GLU A 395 -1.30 -6.72 2.45
N ALA A 396 -1.73 -6.32 3.65
CA ALA A 396 -3.00 -6.74 4.23
C ALA A 396 -4.21 -6.24 3.43
N MET A 397 -4.23 -4.94 3.09
CA MET A 397 -5.32 -4.35 2.31
C MET A 397 -5.38 -4.94 0.89
N ASP A 398 -4.24 -5.14 0.23
CA ASP A 398 -4.18 -5.78 -1.10
C ASP A 398 -4.85 -7.17 -1.08
N ASN A 399 -4.53 -7.97 -0.07
CA ASN A 399 -5.04 -9.33 0.03
C ASN A 399 -6.48 -9.39 0.55
N ALA A 400 -7.02 -8.29 1.08
CA ALA A 400 -8.41 -8.19 1.53
C ALA A 400 -9.36 -7.73 0.40
N LEU A 401 -8.89 -6.96 -0.59
CA LEU A 401 -9.73 -6.44 -1.69
C LEU A 401 -10.51 -7.57 -2.37
N THR A 402 -11.84 -7.42 -2.41
CA THR A 402 -12.75 -8.46 -2.87
C THR A 402 -13.65 -7.91 -3.99
N VAL A 403 -13.65 -8.58 -5.14
CA VAL A 403 -14.62 -8.29 -6.21
C VAL A 403 -15.81 -9.23 -6.02
N LEU A 404 -17.00 -8.66 -5.86
CA LEU A 404 -18.25 -9.39 -5.63
C LEU A 404 -19.02 -9.62 -6.92
N LYS A 405 -18.92 -8.69 -7.86
CA LYS A 405 -19.61 -8.75 -9.17
C LYS A 405 -18.72 -8.22 -10.28
N ASN A 406 -18.75 -8.88 -11.45
CA ASN A 406 -17.97 -8.50 -12.62
C ASN A 406 -18.63 -8.98 -13.93
N ASP A 407 -19.84 -8.49 -14.18
CA ASP A 407 -20.61 -8.82 -15.37
C ASP A 407 -19.88 -8.35 -16.62
N ARG A 408 -19.91 -9.18 -17.67
CA ARG A 408 -19.26 -8.91 -18.96
C ARG A 408 -17.74 -8.64 -18.85
N ALA A 409 -17.11 -9.02 -17.73
CA ALA A 409 -15.70 -8.84 -17.44
C ALA A 409 -15.25 -7.37 -17.61
N ILE A 410 -16.03 -6.42 -17.08
CA ILE A 410 -15.69 -5.00 -17.12
C ILE A 410 -14.51 -4.62 -16.21
N LEU A 411 -14.20 -5.46 -15.21
CA LEU A 411 -13.03 -5.36 -14.35
C LEU A 411 -11.99 -6.44 -14.74
N PRO A 412 -10.71 -6.07 -14.90
CA PRO A 412 -10.20 -4.70 -14.96
C PRO A 412 -10.57 -3.99 -16.27
N ILE A 413 -10.59 -2.65 -16.25
CA ILE A 413 -10.88 -1.81 -17.40
C ILE A 413 -9.79 -1.96 -18.46
N LYS A 414 -10.20 -2.40 -19.66
CA LYS A 414 -9.37 -2.54 -20.86
C LYS A 414 -9.74 -1.51 -21.92
N ASP A 415 -8.94 -1.43 -22.98
CA ASP A 415 -9.19 -0.59 -24.16
C ASP A 415 -9.48 0.87 -23.79
N LEU A 416 -8.60 1.49 -23.01
CA LEU A 416 -8.76 2.84 -22.46
C LEU A 416 -9.16 3.87 -23.52
N GLN A 417 -8.66 3.74 -24.74
CA GLN A 417 -8.99 4.60 -25.88
C GLN A 417 -10.49 4.60 -26.26
N LYS A 418 -11.26 3.60 -25.82
CA LYS A 418 -12.71 3.47 -26.06
C LYS A 418 -13.55 3.89 -24.84
N LYS A 419 -12.93 4.32 -23.74
CA LYS A 419 -13.60 4.57 -22.47
C LYS A 419 -13.68 6.07 -22.18
N LYS A 420 -14.87 6.54 -21.85
CA LYS A 420 -15.13 7.86 -21.25
C LYS A 420 -15.63 7.60 -19.85
N ILE A 421 -14.77 7.86 -18.87
CA ILE A 421 -14.96 7.43 -17.49
C ILE A 421 -15.31 8.64 -16.63
N ALA A 422 -16.43 8.57 -15.92
CA ALA A 422 -16.77 9.50 -14.85
C ALA A 422 -16.53 8.84 -13.48
N TYR A 423 -16.14 9.67 -12.51
CA TYR A 423 -16.14 9.31 -11.10
C TYR A 423 -17.20 10.12 -10.35
N VAL A 424 -18.04 9.43 -9.59
CA VAL A 424 -19.03 10.00 -8.67
C VAL A 424 -18.67 9.57 -7.26
N ASN A 425 -18.62 10.54 -6.35
CA ASN A 425 -18.26 10.32 -4.95
C ASN A 425 -19.53 10.40 -4.10
N PHE A 426 -19.87 9.30 -3.42
CA PHE A 426 -20.93 9.18 -2.43
C PHE A 426 -20.35 8.95 -1.04
N GLY A 427 -21.19 9.11 -0.01
CA GLY A 427 -20.81 9.09 1.39
C GLY A 427 -20.40 10.48 1.90
N ASP A 428 -19.97 10.52 3.16
CA ASP A 428 -19.61 11.75 3.90
C ASP A 428 -18.12 11.90 4.15
N ASP A 429 -17.29 11.10 3.46
CA ASP A 429 -15.83 11.13 3.56
C ASP A 429 -15.17 11.31 2.18
N SER A 430 -13.90 11.70 2.17
CA SER A 430 -13.17 12.04 0.95
C SER A 430 -12.83 10.81 0.11
N GLY A 431 -13.13 10.89 -1.19
CA GLY A 431 -12.64 9.98 -2.22
C GLY A 431 -11.60 10.62 -3.15
N GLU A 432 -10.91 11.67 -2.69
CA GLU A 432 -9.90 12.39 -3.48
C GLU A 432 -8.68 11.51 -3.79
N ALA A 433 -8.20 10.73 -2.82
CA ALA A 433 -7.09 9.81 -3.04
C ALA A 433 -7.43 8.74 -4.07
N PHE A 434 -8.65 8.20 -4.02
CA PHE A 434 -9.17 7.27 -5.03
C PHE A 434 -9.16 7.88 -6.43
N LEU A 435 -9.73 9.08 -6.59
CA LEU A 435 -9.74 9.77 -7.89
C LEU A 435 -8.32 10.08 -8.41
N ASN A 436 -7.44 10.57 -7.54
CA ASN A 436 -6.07 10.89 -7.91
C ASN A 436 -5.33 9.65 -8.41
N GLU A 437 -5.56 8.49 -7.79
CA GLU A 437 -5.01 7.22 -8.24
C GLU A 437 -5.66 6.73 -9.56
N LEU A 438 -6.98 6.84 -9.73
CA LEU A 438 -7.67 6.49 -10.98
C LEU A 438 -7.10 7.28 -12.18
N LYS A 439 -6.82 8.57 -11.99
CA LYS A 439 -6.24 9.45 -13.01
C LYS A 439 -4.82 9.05 -13.44
N LYS A 440 -4.09 8.28 -12.62
CA LYS A 440 -2.78 7.73 -13.01
C LYS A 440 -2.90 6.70 -14.13
N TYR A 441 -4.07 6.10 -14.35
CA TYR A 441 -4.27 5.07 -15.36
C TYR A 441 -5.08 5.53 -16.57
N GLY A 442 -6.15 6.30 -16.37
CA GLY A 442 -7.07 6.71 -17.43
C GLY A 442 -7.53 8.16 -17.27
N ASN A 443 -8.17 8.70 -18.31
CA ASN A 443 -8.82 10.01 -18.18
C ASN A 443 -10.15 9.83 -17.43
N VAL A 444 -10.20 10.31 -16.18
CA VAL A 444 -11.34 10.17 -15.28
C VAL A 444 -11.78 11.54 -14.78
N ASP A 445 -13.01 11.91 -15.11
CA ASP A 445 -13.60 13.19 -14.75
C ASP A 445 -14.38 13.08 -13.44
N TRP A 446 -14.12 13.96 -12.47
CA TRP A 446 -14.94 14.04 -11.26
C TRP A 446 -16.24 14.76 -11.58
N VAL A 447 -17.35 14.03 -11.57
CA VAL A 447 -18.67 14.59 -11.78
C VAL A 447 -19.30 14.86 -10.41
N LYS A 448 -19.57 16.15 -10.14
CA LYS A 448 -20.32 16.61 -8.97
C LYS A 448 -21.64 17.23 -9.43
N ALA A 449 -22.71 16.92 -8.71
CA ALA A 449 -24.03 17.47 -8.95
C ALA A 449 -24.78 17.69 -7.63
N THR A 450 -25.73 18.60 -7.63
CA THR A 450 -26.56 18.95 -6.46
C THR A 450 -27.94 18.30 -6.50
N SER A 451 -28.32 17.68 -7.61
CA SER A 451 -29.58 16.97 -7.80
C SER A 451 -29.40 15.76 -8.72
N LEU A 452 -30.36 14.84 -8.67
CA LEU A 452 -30.38 13.65 -9.52
C LEU A 452 -30.42 14.00 -11.02
N ASP A 453 -31.30 14.92 -11.42
CA ASP A 453 -31.44 15.33 -12.82
C ASP A 453 -30.12 15.89 -13.37
N ASP A 454 -29.38 16.63 -12.54
CA ASP A 454 -28.06 17.16 -12.90
C ASP A 454 -27.03 16.03 -13.07
N TYR A 455 -27.03 15.01 -12.20
CA TYR A 455 -26.22 13.80 -12.40
C TYR A 455 -26.56 13.11 -13.72
N VAL A 456 -27.84 12.81 -13.97
CA VAL A 456 -28.29 12.11 -15.18
C VAL A 456 -27.88 12.87 -16.44
N GLN A 457 -28.02 14.21 -16.46
CA GLN A 457 -27.62 15.03 -17.61
C GLN A 457 -26.11 15.04 -17.81
N LYS A 458 -25.32 15.27 -16.76
CA LYS A 458 -23.86 15.30 -16.83
C LYS A 458 -23.26 13.95 -17.23
N LEU A 459 -23.88 12.85 -16.81
CA LEU A 459 -23.37 11.49 -17.02
C LEU A 459 -23.65 10.92 -18.43
N LYS A 460 -24.56 11.52 -19.22
CA LYS A 460 -24.89 11.07 -20.59
C LYS A 460 -23.71 10.93 -21.53
N LYS A 461 -22.67 11.74 -21.37
CA LYS A 461 -21.48 11.73 -22.25
C LYS A 461 -20.45 10.63 -21.90
N TYR A 462 -20.66 9.91 -20.80
CA TYR A 462 -19.75 8.86 -20.32
C TYR A 462 -20.37 7.48 -20.52
N ASN A 463 -19.55 6.51 -20.91
CA ASN A 463 -19.97 5.12 -21.08
C ASN A 463 -19.57 4.22 -19.91
N TYR A 464 -18.77 4.73 -18.97
CA TYR A 464 -18.39 4.07 -17.73
C TYR A 464 -18.50 5.06 -16.57
N VAL A 465 -19.13 4.65 -15.48
CA VAL A 465 -19.24 5.44 -14.24
C VAL A 465 -18.70 4.61 -13.09
N ILE A 466 -17.67 5.12 -12.43
CA ILE A 466 -17.14 4.56 -11.19
C ILE A 466 -17.79 5.35 -10.06
N ILE A 467 -18.49 4.66 -9.17
CA ILE A 467 -19.10 5.25 -7.97
C ILE A 467 -18.31 4.74 -6.77
N GLY A 468 -17.65 5.65 -6.06
CA GLY A 468 -17.01 5.35 -4.79
C GLY A 468 -17.93 5.74 -3.64
N PHE A 469 -18.21 4.81 -2.73
CA PHE A 469 -18.95 5.08 -1.49
C PHE A 469 -17.97 5.13 -0.31
N HIS A 470 -17.79 6.32 0.27
CA HIS A 470 -16.73 6.62 1.22
C HIS A 470 -17.31 6.98 2.60
N LYS A 471 -16.98 6.18 3.62
CA LYS A 471 -17.40 6.41 5.02
C LYS A 471 -16.20 6.45 5.94
N SER A 472 -16.30 7.25 7.00
CA SER A 472 -15.23 7.40 7.99
C SER A 472 -14.75 6.06 8.55
N ASN A 473 -13.43 5.85 8.52
CA ASN A 473 -12.75 4.72 9.14
C ASN A 473 -11.99 5.10 10.41
N ASP A 474 -12.30 6.26 11.03
CA ASP A 474 -11.65 6.73 12.27
C ASP A 474 -11.79 5.72 13.42
N THR A 475 -12.96 5.10 13.53
CA THR A 475 -13.26 4.06 14.52
C THR A 475 -14.25 3.05 13.94
N PRO A 476 -14.27 1.80 14.42
CA PRO A 476 -15.21 0.78 13.95
C PRO A 476 -16.69 1.10 14.27
N TRP A 477 -16.95 2.13 15.10
CA TRP A 477 -18.28 2.52 15.57
C TRP A 477 -18.92 3.66 14.79
N LYS A 478 -18.23 4.21 13.79
CA LYS A 478 -18.80 5.22 12.89
C LYS A 478 -19.93 4.62 12.05
N LYS A 479 -20.87 5.49 11.65
CA LYS A 479 -21.96 5.15 10.72
C LYS A 479 -21.40 4.74 9.37
N PHE A 480 -22.02 3.76 8.74
CA PHE A 480 -21.57 3.14 7.50
C PHE A 480 -22.68 3.02 6.46
N GLU A 481 -23.91 3.34 6.84
CA GLU A 481 -25.12 3.17 6.06
C GLU A 481 -25.21 4.18 4.91
N PHE A 482 -25.85 3.79 3.82
CA PHE A 482 -26.26 4.70 2.75
C PHE A 482 -27.42 5.59 3.22
N THR A 483 -27.52 6.78 2.67
CA THR A 483 -28.74 7.59 2.78
C THR A 483 -29.75 7.20 1.69
N GLU A 484 -31.05 7.41 1.94
CA GLU A 484 -32.11 7.16 0.95
C GLU A 484 -31.88 7.92 -0.37
N ASN A 485 -31.38 9.16 -0.31
CA ASN A 485 -31.07 9.94 -1.50
C ASN A 485 -29.93 9.30 -2.32
N GLU A 486 -28.87 8.83 -1.67
CA GLU A 486 -27.77 8.13 -2.35
C GLU A 486 -28.23 6.85 -3.01
N LEU A 487 -29.10 6.08 -2.35
CA LEU A 487 -29.69 4.86 -2.93
C LEU A 487 -30.50 5.18 -4.19
N VAL A 488 -31.38 6.18 -4.14
CA VAL A 488 -32.17 6.61 -5.31
C VAL A 488 -31.25 7.04 -6.47
N TRP A 489 -30.23 7.84 -6.18
CA TRP A 489 -29.29 8.31 -7.21
C TRP A 489 -28.46 7.18 -7.79
N LEU A 490 -27.99 6.26 -6.94
CA LEU A 490 -27.25 5.07 -7.35
C LEU A 490 -28.04 4.25 -8.37
N TYR A 491 -29.31 3.95 -8.08
CA TYR A 491 -30.14 3.13 -8.98
C TYR A 491 -30.45 3.81 -10.30
N GLU A 492 -30.75 5.12 -10.29
CA GLU A 492 -31.04 5.84 -11.53
C GLU A 492 -29.81 6.01 -12.42
N ILE A 493 -28.62 6.22 -11.83
CA ILE A 493 -27.35 6.23 -12.59
C ILE A 493 -27.09 4.85 -13.20
N ALA A 494 -27.26 3.78 -12.41
CA ALA A 494 -27.06 2.40 -12.86
C ALA A 494 -28.03 1.96 -13.97
N ARG A 495 -29.21 2.61 -14.07
CA ARG A 495 -30.17 2.34 -15.14
C ARG A 495 -29.71 2.86 -16.51
N THR A 496 -28.90 3.91 -16.54
CA THR A 496 -28.52 4.61 -17.78
C THR A 496 -27.05 4.44 -18.18
N ASN A 497 -26.21 3.92 -17.30
CA ASN A 497 -24.76 3.82 -17.49
C ASN A 497 -24.23 2.47 -17.02
N THR A 498 -23.10 2.04 -17.59
CA THR A 498 -22.32 0.94 -17.01
C THR A 498 -21.62 1.41 -15.74
N VAL A 499 -21.94 0.79 -14.61
CA VAL A 499 -21.51 1.19 -13.27
C VAL A 499 -20.57 0.17 -12.63
N ILE A 500 -19.48 0.69 -12.06
CA ILE A 500 -18.67 0.01 -11.05
C ILE A 500 -18.96 0.69 -9.72
N LEU A 501 -19.51 -0.03 -8.75
CA LEU A 501 -19.65 0.40 -7.37
C LEU A 501 -18.46 -0.10 -6.56
N ASP A 502 -17.75 0.81 -5.89
CA ASP A 502 -16.63 0.51 -5.00
C ASP A 502 -16.92 1.02 -3.59
N VAL A 503 -16.90 0.11 -2.61
CA VAL A 503 -17.39 0.37 -1.24
C VAL A 503 -16.23 0.45 -0.26
N PHE A 504 -15.94 1.66 0.20
CA PHE A 504 -14.95 2.00 1.22
C PHE A 504 -15.61 2.19 2.59
N ALA A 505 -16.42 1.21 2.98
CA ALA A 505 -17.19 1.24 4.21
C ALA A 505 -17.27 -0.18 4.81
N ARG A 506 -17.91 -0.32 5.96
CA ARG A 506 -18.18 -1.64 6.56
C ARG A 506 -18.97 -2.50 5.55
N PRO A 507 -18.65 -3.80 5.41
CA PRO A 507 -19.37 -4.69 4.48
C PRO A 507 -20.90 -4.59 4.58
N TYR A 508 -21.44 -4.47 5.80
CA TYR A 508 -22.87 -4.37 6.05
C TYR A 508 -23.57 -3.17 5.40
N ALA A 509 -22.86 -2.14 4.92
CA ALA A 509 -23.45 -1.08 4.10
C ALA A 509 -24.17 -1.64 2.86
N MET A 510 -23.71 -2.77 2.34
CA MET A 510 -24.32 -3.44 1.19
C MET A 510 -25.72 -3.98 1.48
N LEU A 511 -26.10 -4.19 2.75
CA LEU A 511 -27.44 -4.63 3.13
C LEU A 511 -28.51 -3.56 2.89
N ASP A 512 -28.11 -2.29 2.72
CA ASP A 512 -29.02 -1.19 2.38
C ASP A 512 -29.47 -1.25 0.90
N LEU A 513 -28.76 -2.03 0.07
CA LEU A 513 -29.08 -2.19 -1.35
C LEU A 513 -30.26 -3.15 -1.53
N LYS A 514 -31.36 -2.65 -2.11
CA LYS A 514 -32.55 -3.41 -2.50
C LYS A 514 -32.31 -4.35 -3.68
N SER A 515 -31.32 -4.07 -4.53
CA SER A 515 -30.94 -4.91 -5.66
C SER A 515 -29.54 -4.58 -6.14
N THR A 516 -28.82 -5.56 -6.67
CA THR A 516 -27.51 -5.33 -7.32
C THR A 516 -27.54 -5.57 -8.83
N ALA A 517 -28.71 -5.84 -9.40
CA ALA A 517 -28.88 -6.29 -10.78
C ALA A 517 -28.28 -5.33 -11.82
N ASN A 518 -28.44 -4.02 -11.62
CA ASN A 518 -28.02 -2.99 -12.58
C ASN A 518 -26.56 -2.50 -12.37
N PHE A 519 -25.81 -3.08 -11.43
CA PHE A 519 -24.37 -2.80 -11.32
C PHE A 519 -23.59 -3.85 -12.09
N GLU A 520 -22.73 -3.47 -13.02
CA GLU A 520 -21.88 -4.44 -13.71
C GLU A 520 -20.66 -4.85 -12.90
N GLY A 521 -20.16 -3.96 -12.04
CA GLY A 521 -19.02 -4.22 -11.17
C GLY A 521 -19.33 -3.84 -9.73
N VAL A 522 -18.98 -4.70 -8.79
CA VAL A 522 -19.08 -4.40 -7.36
C VAL A 522 -17.78 -4.83 -6.67
N ILE A 523 -17.15 -3.89 -5.97
CA ILE A 523 -15.88 -4.08 -5.26
C ILE A 523 -16.11 -3.74 -3.78
N MET A 524 -15.66 -4.63 -2.90
CA MET A 524 -15.60 -4.41 -1.47
C MET A 524 -14.17 -4.05 -1.06
N SER A 525 -13.99 -2.78 -0.67
CA SER A 525 -12.70 -2.20 -0.28
C SER A 525 -12.58 -1.94 1.23
N TYR A 526 -13.60 -2.32 2.02
CA TYR A 526 -13.67 -2.43 3.49
C TYR A 526 -13.47 -1.15 4.34
N GLN A 527 -12.36 -0.44 4.16
CA GLN A 527 -12.02 0.73 4.98
C GLN A 527 -11.57 1.88 4.07
N ASN A 528 -11.99 3.11 4.38
CA ASN A 528 -11.68 4.30 3.59
C ASN A 528 -10.25 4.85 3.73
N SER A 529 -9.31 4.01 4.18
CA SER A 529 -7.90 4.40 4.25
C SER A 529 -7.38 4.82 2.87
N GLU A 530 -6.46 5.78 2.84
CA GLU A 530 -5.84 6.25 1.60
C GLU A 530 -5.23 5.08 0.81
N ILE A 531 -4.60 4.12 1.51
CA ILE A 531 -4.04 2.91 0.91
C ILE A 531 -5.15 2.08 0.26
N SER A 532 -6.28 1.82 0.93
CA SER A 532 -7.38 1.04 0.31
C SER A 532 -7.91 1.71 -0.96
N GLN A 533 -8.13 3.02 -0.90
CA GLN A 533 -8.53 3.83 -2.05
C GLN A 533 -7.55 3.65 -3.21
N GLN A 534 -6.25 3.82 -2.94
CA GLN A 534 -5.22 3.65 -3.96
C GLN A 534 -5.23 2.22 -4.53
N LEU A 535 -5.20 1.19 -3.66
CA LEU A 535 -5.14 -0.20 -4.11
C LEU A 535 -6.37 -0.60 -4.93
N SER A 536 -7.57 -0.14 -4.56
CA SER A 536 -8.77 -0.43 -5.35
C SER A 536 -8.74 0.23 -6.73
N ALA A 537 -8.28 1.49 -6.85
CA ALA A 537 -8.07 2.12 -8.14
C ALA A 537 -7.08 1.34 -9.02
N GLN A 538 -6.00 0.81 -8.42
CA GLN A 538 -5.04 -0.06 -9.11
C GLN A 538 -5.69 -1.37 -9.58
N LEU A 539 -6.60 -1.96 -8.78
CA LEU A 539 -7.36 -3.16 -9.14
C LEU A 539 -8.32 -2.89 -10.31
N ILE A 540 -9.04 -1.76 -10.28
CA ILE A 540 -9.97 -1.37 -11.35
C ILE A 540 -9.28 -1.32 -12.71
N PHE A 541 -8.04 -0.84 -12.77
CA PHE A 541 -7.25 -0.78 -14.00
C PHE A 541 -6.35 -2.00 -14.24
N GLY A 542 -6.39 -3.01 -13.37
CA GLY A 542 -5.69 -4.28 -13.55
C GLY A 542 -4.19 -4.20 -13.33
N ALA A 543 -3.70 -3.24 -12.54
CA ALA A 543 -2.32 -3.29 -12.04
C ALA A 543 -2.14 -4.41 -11.00
N ARG A 544 -3.23 -4.81 -10.34
CA ARG A 544 -3.29 -5.93 -9.39
C ARG A 544 -4.58 -6.74 -9.52
N GLU A 545 -4.61 -7.87 -8.83
CA GLU A 545 -5.72 -8.84 -8.84
C GLU A 545 -6.49 -8.77 -7.53
N ALA A 546 -7.78 -9.11 -7.58
CA ALA A 546 -8.61 -9.32 -6.41
C ALA A 546 -8.26 -10.68 -5.76
N LYS A 547 -8.01 -10.68 -4.45
CA LYS A 547 -7.57 -11.89 -3.71
C LYS A 547 -8.46 -12.21 -2.51
N GLY A 548 -9.20 -11.23 -2.04
CA GLY A 548 -10.04 -11.37 -0.86
C GLY A 548 -11.29 -12.21 -1.14
N LYS A 549 -11.85 -12.72 -0.05
CA LYS A 549 -13.18 -13.36 -0.02
C LYS A 549 -14.04 -12.67 1.00
N LEU A 550 -15.34 -12.59 0.73
CA LEU A 550 -16.24 -11.93 1.64
C LEU A 550 -16.36 -12.72 2.98
N PRO A 551 -16.05 -12.11 4.14
CA PRO A 551 -16.05 -12.81 5.43
C PRO A 551 -17.42 -12.88 6.11
N VAL A 552 -18.44 -12.27 5.51
CA VAL A 552 -19.82 -12.14 6.02
C VAL A 552 -20.82 -12.21 4.87
N SER A 553 -22.07 -12.58 5.11
CA SER A 553 -23.12 -12.55 4.09
C SER A 553 -23.71 -11.15 3.97
N LEU A 554 -23.97 -10.72 2.73
CA LEU A 554 -24.49 -9.38 2.40
C LEU A 554 -25.76 -9.49 1.56
N GLY A 555 -26.76 -10.19 2.12
CA GLY A 555 -28.02 -10.49 1.44
C GLY A 555 -27.93 -11.74 0.55
N GLU A 556 -28.98 -11.98 -0.25
CA GLU A 556 -29.05 -13.15 -1.13
C GLU A 556 -28.08 -13.05 -2.33
N ASP A 557 -27.81 -11.83 -2.80
CA ASP A 557 -26.94 -11.58 -3.96
C ASP A 557 -25.47 -11.93 -3.67
N PHE A 558 -25.03 -11.77 -2.42
CA PHE A 558 -23.63 -11.94 -2.01
C PHE A 558 -23.54 -12.79 -0.73
N PRO A 559 -23.68 -14.12 -0.83
CA PRO A 559 -23.49 -15.01 0.32
C PRO A 559 -22.05 -14.97 0.83
N LEU A 560 -21.86 -15.49 2.05
CA LEU A 560 -20.55 -15.77 2.64
C LEU A 560 -19.56 -16.39 1.64
N ASN A 561 -18.30 -15.98 1.73
CA ASN A 561 -17.21 -16.42 0.86
C ASN A 561 -17.35 -16.00 -0.61
N THR A 562 -18.30 -15.14 -0.99
CA THR A 562 -18.38 -14.59 -2.35
C THR A 562 -17.06 -13.93 -2.75
N PHE A 563 -16.57 -14.29 -3.94
CA PHE A 563 -15.38 -13.71 -4.55
C PHE A 563 -15.38 -13.94 -6.05
N LEU A 564 -14.76 -13.02 -6.78
CA LEU A 564 -14.42 -13.18 -8.19
C LEU A 564 -12.95 -12.83 -8.38
N GLN A 565 -12.24 -13.71 -9.09
CA GLN A 565 -10.85 -13.44 -9.46
C GLN A 565 -10.81 -12.48 -10.65
N THR A 566 -10.00 -11.44 -10.53
CA THR A 566 -9.60 -10.59 -11.66
C THR A 566 -8.22 -10.99 -12.15
N LYS A 567 -7.92 -10.72 -13.42
CA LYS A 567 -6.59 -10.97 -14.00
C LYS A 567 -5.79 -9.68 -14.05
N SER A 568 -4.50 -9.74 -13.72
CA SER A 568 -3.60 -8.61 -13.93
C SER A 568 -3.48 -8.30 -15.43
N LEU A 569 -3.56 -7.02 -15.79
CA LEU A 569 -3.21 -6.50 -17.10
C LEU A 569 -1.72 -6.15 -17.20
N ARG A 570 -0.94 -6.36 -16.12
CA ARG A 570 0.44 -5.86 -15.97
C ARG A 570 0.52 -4.38 -16.32
N ARG A 571 0.00 -3.55 -15.42
CA ARG A 571 0.28 -2.11 -15.38
C ARG A 571 1.19 -1.83 -14.20
N LEU A 572 1.87 -0.68 -14.23
CA LEU A 572 2.63 -0.22 -13.07
C LEU A 572 1.72 -0.18 -11.84
N GLN A 573 2.19 -0.75 -10.75
CA GLN A 573 1.60 -0.59 -9.42
C GLN A 573 2.19 0.64 -8.73
N TYR A 574 1.59 1.06 -7.63
CA TYR A 574 2.10 2.14 -6.77
C TYR A 574 2.08 1.65 -5.33
N GLY A 575 3.12 1.94 -4.56
CA GLY A 575 3.18 1.54 -3.16
C GLY A 575 4.51 1.86 -2.49
N THR A 576 4.80 1.14 -1.41
CA THR A 576 5.95 1.41 -0.53
C THR A 576 7.28 0.86 -1.08
N PRO A 577 8.42 1.54 -0.87
CA PRO A 577 9.76 1.03 -1.18
C PRO A 577 10.05 -0.35 -0.58
N GLU A 578 9.67 -0.55 0.67
CA GLU A 578 9.95 -1.76 1.44
C GLU A 578 9.30 -2.99 0.80
N SER A 579 8.13 -2.83 0.17
CA SER A 579 7.40 -3.91 -0.51
C SER A 579 8.14 -4.51 -1.72
N VAL A 580 9.21 -3.86 -2.19
CA VAL A 580 10.06 -4.35 -3.29
C VAL A 580 11.54 -4.40 -2.90
N GLY A 581 11.85 -4.47 -1.59
CA GLY A 581 13.21 -4.60 -1.07
C GLY A 581 14.05 -3.34 -1.24
N VAL A 582 13.44 -2.16 -1.11
CA VAL A 582 14.14 -0.87 -1.14
C VAL A 582 13.93 -0.15 0.19
N ASN A 583 15.01 0.35 0.75
CA ASN A 583 15.04 1.08 2.01
C ASN A 583 14.62 2.54 1.80
N SER A 584 13.44 2.93 2.30
CA SER A 584 12.96 4.31 2.12
C SER A 584 13.86 5.37 2.77
N TYR A 585 14.59 5.05 3.85
CA TYR A 585 15.52 5.98 4.47
C TYR A 585 16.74 6.26 3.60
N LYS A 586 17.34 5.22 3.00
CA LYS A 586 18.45 5.39 2.05
C LYS A 586 17.96 6.09 0.78
N LEU A 587 16.78 5.73 0.30
CA LEU A 587 16.18 6.31 -0.91
C LEU A 587 15.92 7.82 -0.78
N LYS A 588 15.69 8.34 0.43
CA LYS A 588 15.59 9.79 0.70
C LYS A 588 16.85 10.59 0.32
N LYS A 589 18.01 9.95 0.07
CA LYS A 589 19.21 10.62 -0.47
C LYS A 589 18.90 11.33 -1.80
N ILE A 590 17.93 10.83 -2.59
CA ILE A 590 17.44 11.48 -3.81
C ILE A 590 16.94 12.90 -3.52
N ASP A 591 16.20 13.11 -2.43
CA ASP A 591 15.65 14.43 -2.06
C ASP A 591 16.76 15.47 -1.89
N SER A 592 17.87 15.06 -1.26
CA SER A 592 19.02 15.94 -1.01
C SER A 592 19.77 16.28 -2.30
N LEU A 593 19.93 15.30 -3.20
CA LEU A 593 20.54 15.50 -4.51
C LEU A 593 19.67 16.37 -5.42
N ALA A 594 18.35 16.15 -5.43
CA ALA A 594 17.41 16.94 -6.21
C ALA A 594 17.43 18.43 -5.76
N ASN A 595 17.42 18.67 -4.45
CA ASN A 595 17.52 20.01 -3.89
C ASN A 595 18.90 20.65 -4.11
N LEU A 596 19.98 19.87 -4.11
CA LEU A 596 21.31 20.36 -4.50
C LEU A 596 21.28 20.89 -5.94
N GLY A 597 20.66 20.17 -6.88
CA GLY A 597 20.52 20.62 -8.27
C GLY A 597 19.80 21.97 -8.39
N ILE A 598 18.75 22.19 -7.59
CA ILE A 598 18.02 23.47 -7.55
C ILE A 598 18.90 24.59 -6.97
N ARG A 599 19.53 24.35 -5.82
CA ARG A 599 20.38 25.35 -5.15
C ARG A 599 21.55 25.81 -6.01
N GLU A 600 22.18 24.88 -6.74
CA GLU A 600 23.32 25.17 -7.62
C GLU A 600 22.90 25.78 -8.98
N GLY A 601 21.59 25.96 -9.20
CA GLY A 601 21.04 26.48 -10.46
C GLY A 601 21.28 25.55 -11.64
N MET A 602 21.25 24.23 -11.42
CA MET A 602 21.31 23.23 -12.49
C MET A 602 20.01 23.17 -13.30
N TYR A 603 18.88 23.45 -12.63
CA TYR A 603 17.53 23.57 -13.19
C TYR A 603 16.63 24.30 -12.16
N PRO A 604 15.52 24.94 -12.57
CA PRO A 604 14.59 25.60 -11.63
C PRO A 604 13.74 24.60 -10.81
N GLY A 605 13.38 23.48 -11.42
CA GLY A 605 12.57 22.44 -10.83
C GLY A 605 12.62 21.13 -11.62
N ALA A 606 12.18 20.04 -11.00
CA ALA A 606 12.26 18.70 -11.56
C ALA A 606 11.15 17.76 -11.07
N GLN A 607 10.85 16.74 -11.86
CA GLN A 607 10.09 15.55 -11.45
C GLN A 607 11.02 14.34 -11.43
N ILE A 608 10.97 13.54 -10.38
CA ILE A 608 11.79 12.33 -10.23
C ILE A 608 10.89 11.17 -9.87
N LEU A 609 11.03 10.06 -10.60
CA LEU A 609 10.25 8.84 -10.38
C LEU A 609 11.15 7.60 -10.46
N VAL A 610 10.95 6.68 -9.52
CA VAL A 610 11.61 5.38 -9.47
C VAL A 610 10.57 4.28 -9.33
N ALA A 611 10.63 3.30 -10.22
CA ALA A 611 9.89 2.06 -10.11
C ALA A 611 10.87 0.88 -10.00
N ARG A 612 10.51 -0.13 -9.21
CA ARG A 612 11.24 -1.40 -9.12
C ARG A 612 10.23 -2.55 -9.11
N LYS A 613 10.51 -3.65 -9.82
CA LYS A 613 9.62 -4.82 -9.92
C LYS A 613 8.19 -4.45 -10.36
N GLY A 614 8.09 -3.48 -11.26
CA GLY A 614 6.81 -2.99 -11.77
C GLY A 614 5.99 -2.14 -10.79
N LYS A 615 6.54 -1.71 -9.65
CA LYS A 615 5.88 -0.84 -8.68
C LYS A 615 6.63 0.49 -8.57
N ILE A 616 5.93 1.61 -8.73
CA ILE A 616 6.43 2.95 -8.45
C ILE A 616 6.50 3.12 -6.93
N ILE A 617 7.72 3.36 -6.44
CA ILE A 617 8.05 3.45 -5.01
C ILE A 617 8.56 4.83 -4.59
N TYR A 618 8.83 5.69 -5.58
CA TYR A 618 9.23 7.06 -5.36
C TYR A 618 8.71 7.90 -6.52
N GLN A 619 7.98 8.96 -6.21
CA GLN A 619 7.53 9.96 -7.16
C GLN A 619 7.44 11.30 -6.44
N LYS A 620 8.34 12.23 -6.75
CA LYS A 620 8.39 13.54 -6.11
C LYS A 620 8.68 14.66 -7.11
N ASN A 621 8.16 15.83 -6.78
CA ASN A 621 8.35 17.07 -7.50
C ASN A 621 9.21 18.01 -6.66
N PHE A 622 10.07 18.78 -7.31
CA PHE A 622 11.02 19.67 -6.67
C PHE A 622 11.04 21.03 -7.36
N GLY A 623 11.16 22.10 -6.57
CA GLY A 623 11.37 23.45 -7.08
C GLY A 623 10.18 24.03 -7.84
N TYR A 624 10.49 24.88 -8.80
CA TYR A 624 9.52 25.74 -9.48
C TYR A 624 9.71 25.71 -10.99
N HIS A 625 8.77 26.27 -11.72
CA HIS A 625 8.85 26.41 -13.18
C HIS A 625 9.98 27.34 -13.59
N GLU A 626 10.20 28.40 -12.81
CA GLU A 626 11.20 29.44 -13.03
C GLU A 626 11.95 29.77 -11.74
N TYR A 627 13.09 30.48 -11.84
CA TYR A 627 13.91 30.85 -10.68
C TYR A 627 13.28 31.91 -9.78
N ASP A 628 12.21 32.59 -10.22
CA ASP A 628 11.44 33.56 -9.43
C ASP A 628 10.45 32.90 -8.45
N LYS A 629 10.33 31.57 -8.49
CA LYS A 629 9.59 30.72 -7.54
C LYS A 629 8.09 31.01 -7.43
N LYS A 630 7.44 31.38 -8.54
CA LYS A 630 5.99 31.65 -8.56
C LYS A 630 5.10 30.41 -8.67
N LEU A 631 5.49 29.43 -9.49
CA LEU A 631 4.70 28.24 -9.78
C LEU A 631 5.49 26.98 -9.42
N GLU A 632 4.99 26.20 -8.47
CA GLU A 632 5.60 24.94 -8.05
C GLU A 632 5.43 23.84 -9.10
N VAL A 633 6.41 22.94 -9.15
CA VAL A 633 6.31 21.73 -9.97
C VAL A 633 5.31 20.76 -9.33
N ARG A 634 4.40 20.22 -10.14
CA ARG A 634 3.32 19.28 -9.79
C ARG A 634 3.42 18.05 -10.69
N ASP A 635 2.81 16.93 -10.29
CA ASP A 635 2.80 15.68 -11.07
C ASP A 635 2.13 15.83 -12.44
N THR A 636 1.25 16.81 -12.58
CA THR A 636 0.53 17.13 -13.82
C THR A 636 1.30 18.07 -14.74
N ASN A 637 2.50 18.51 -14.35
CA ASN A 637 3.33 19.33 -15.23
C ASN A 637 3.96 18.48 -16.33
N VAL A 638 3.94 19.00 -17.56
CA VAL A 638 4.51 18.34 -18.73
C VAL A 638 5.76 19.08 -19.21
N TYR A 639 6.88 18.36 -19.28
CA TYR A 639 8.18 18.89 -19.66
C TYR A 639 8.47 18.60 -21.13
N ASP A 640 9.22 19.49 -21.79
CA ASP A 640 9.77 19.24 -23.13
C ASP A 640 10.79 18.09 -23.06
N LEU A 641 10.54 17.05 -23.85
CA LEU A 641 11.32 15.81 -23.89
C LEU A 641 12.27 15.76 -25.11
N ALA A 642 12.87 16.90 -25.48
CA ALA A 642 13.86 16.93 -26.56
C ALA A 642 14.93 15.84 -26.40
N SER A 643 15.20 15.10 -27.47
CA SER A 643 16.00 13.87 -27.54
C SER A 643 15.44 12.62 -26.83
N MET A 644 14.69 12.75 -25.73
CA MET A 644 13.90 11.62 -25.19
C MET A 644 12.78 11.19 -26.15
N THR A 645 12.25 12.13 -26.94
CA THR A 645 11.24 11.90 -28.00
C THR A 645 11.60 10.73 -28.92
N LYS A 646 12.89 10.50 -29.19
CA LYS A 646 13.38 9.38 -30.01
C LYS A 646 12.84 8.04 -29.53
N ILE A 647 13.05 7.74 -28.25
CA ILE A 647 12.71 6.45 -27.65
C ILE A 647 11.26 6.40 -27.16
N LEU A 648 10.59 7.55 -27.03
CA LEU A 648 9.21 7.62 -26.54
C LEU A 648 8.17 7.71 -27.67
N ALA A 649 8.55 8.21 -28.85
CA ALA A 649 7.65 8.39 -29.99
C ALA A 649 8.07 7.54 -31.20
N THR A 650 9.25 7.80 -31.77
CA THR A 650 9.65 7.22 -33.06
C THR A 650 10.06 5.76 -32.97
N LEU A 651 10.96 5.42 -32.04
CA LEU A 651 11.51 4.08 -31.89
C LEU A 651 10.46 2.98 -31.65
N PRO A 652 9.43 3.16 -30.79
CA PRO A 652 8.45 2.11 -30.58
C PRO A 652 7.62 1.81 -31.84
N ILE A 653 7.37 2.80 -32.71
CA ILE A 653 6.69 2.57 -33.99
C ILE A 653 7.62 1.83 -34.97
N VAL A 654 8.91 2.19 -35.00
CA VAL A 654 9.90 1.45 -35.81
C VAL A 654 10.02 0.00 -35.36
N MET A 655 10.06 -0.26 -34.04
CA MET A 655 10.08 -1.61 -33.48
C MET A 655 8.83 -2.41 -33.88
N GLN A 656 7.65 -1.80 -33.88
CA GLN A 656 6.42 -2.43 -34.38
C GLN A 656 6.50 -2.81 -35.86
N LEU A 657 7.10 -1.95 -36.70
CA LEU A 657 7.29 -2.28 -38.12
C LEU A 657 8.30 -3.40 -38.33
N VAL A 658 9.35 -3.48 -37.51
CA VAL A 658 10.29 -4.61 -37.55
C VAL A 658 9.63 -5.90 -37.07
N ASP A 659 8.82 -5.84 -36.01
CA ASP A 659 8.04 -6.99 -35.51
C ASP A 659 7.09 -7.55 -36.59
N LYS A 660 6.44 -6.65 -37.34
CA LYS A 660 5.57 -7.00 -38.48
C LYS A 660 6.34 -7.42 -39.74
N LYS A 661 7.67 -7.45 -39.70
CA LYS A 661 8.57 -7.76 -40.84
C LYS A 661 8.44 -6.79 -42.01
N GLU A 662 7.92 -5.60 -41.76
CA GLU A 662 7.82 -4.52 -42.75
C GLU A 662 9.09 -3.68 -42.83
N LEU A 663 9.94 -3.76 -41.80
CA LEU A 663 11.31 -3.28 -41.78
C LEU A 663 12.21 -4.38 -41.23
N SER A 664 13.51 -4.27 -41.50
CA SER A 664 14.55 -5.02 -40.80
C SER A 664 15.69 -4.07 -40.41
N LEU A 665 16.56 -4.51 -39.51
CA LEU A 665 17.77 -3.76 -39.17
C LEU A 665 18.70 -3.50 -40.37
N ASN A 666 18.60 -4.32 -41.42
CA ASN A 666 19.40 -4.20 -42.64
C ASN A 666 18.68 -3.46 -43.76
N THR A 667 17.41 -3.05 -43.57
CA THR A 667 16.67 -2.24 -44.56
C THR A 667 17.44 -0.94 -44.82
N LYS A 668 17.66 -0.66 -46.10
CA LYS A 668 18.43 0.51 -46.56
C LYS A 668 17.55 1.74 -46.69
N LEU A 669 18.15 2.92 -46.61
CA LEU A 669 17.43 4.18 -46.81
C LEU A 669 16.76 4.29 -48.18
N SER A 670 17.43 3.84 -49.23
CA SER A 670 16.86 3.83 -50.58
C SER A 670 15.64 2.92 -50.74
N GLU A 671 15.49 1.92 -49.87
CA GLU A 671 14.31 1.05 -49.82
C GLU A 671 13.17 1.70 -49.03
N MET A 672 13.49 2.45 -47.97
CA MET A 672 12.50 3.18 -47.16
C MET A 672 11.92 4.40 -47.89
N LEU A 673 12.79 5.17 -48.54
CA LEU A 673 12.46 6.45 -49.18
C LEU A 673 13.15 6.52 -50.55
N PRO A 674 12.41 6.28 -51.66
CA PRO A 674 12.99 6.18 -53.00
C PRO A 674 13.83 7.39 -53.45
N GLU A 675 13.55 8.59 -52.95
CA GLU A 675 14.34 9.78 -53.28
C GLU A 675 15.79 9.73 -52.77
N TYR A 676 16.11 8.84 -51.83
CA TYR A 676 17.48 8.64 -51.35
C TYR A 676 18.32 7.74 -52.27
N LYS A 677 17.72 7.09 -53.29
CA LYS A 677 18.40 6.13 -54.19
C LYS A 677 19.64 6.70 -54.88
N ASN A 678 19.62 7.99 -55.22
CA ASN A 678 20.74 8.68 -55.88
C ASN A 678 21.54 9.57 -54.91
N SER A 679 21.42 9.37 -53.60
CA SER A 679 22.14 10.14 -52.59
C SER A 679 23.34 9.36 -52.04
N ASN A 680 24.30 10.07 -51.41
CA ASN A 680 25.42 9.45 -50.69
C ASN A 680 25.00 8.65 -49.44
N LYS A 681 23.70 8.53 -49.15
CA LYS A 681 23.11 7.80 -48.02
C LYS A 681 22.28 6.58 -48.44
N ALA A 682 22.20 6.28 -49.74
CA ALA A 682 21.30 5.27 -50.30
C ALA A 682 21.42 3.89 -49.62
N ASP A 683 22.64 3.46 -49.31
CA ASP A 683 22.96 2.15 -48.73
C ASP A 683 23.05 2.13 -47.21
N VAL A 684 22.83 3.27 -46.55
CA VAL A 684 22.85 3.33 -45.10
C VAL A 684 21.66 2.51 -44.56
N THR A 685 21.97 1.57 -43.68
CA THR A 685 20.97 0.69 -43.05
C THR A 685 20.34 1.31 -41.81
N LEU A 686 19.14 0.86 -41.46
CA LEU A 686 18.44 1.24 -40.23
C LEU A 686 19.31 1.03 -38.98
N LYS A 687 20.04 -0.09 -38.90
CA LYS A 687 20.99 -0.40 -37.82
C LYS A 687 22.10 0.64 -37.72
N GLN A 688 22.76 0.99 -38.82
CA GLN A 688 23.83 2.00 -38.82
C GLN A 688 23.30 3.37 -38.39
N MET A 689 22.12 3.76 -38.86
CA MET A 689 21.50 5.04 -38.51
C MET A 689 21.20 5.14 -37.01
N LEU A 690 20.46 4.16 -36.49
CA LEU A 690 19.96 4.18 -35.12
C LEU A 690 21.05 3.87 -34.07
N SER A 691 22.16 3.26 -34.47
CA SER A 691 23.35 3.09 -33.62
C SER A 691 24.36 4.25 -33.73
N HIS A 692 24.03 5.34 -34.45
CA HIS A 692 24.91 6.49 -34.65
C HIS A 692 26.26 6.15 -35.29
N TYR A 693 26.26 5.18 -36.21
CA TYR A 693 27.44 4.68 -36.93
C TYR A 693 27.26 4.77 -38.46
N ALA A 694 26.50 5.78 -38.91
CA ALA A 694 26.15 6.02 -40.32
C ALA A 694 26.91 7.19 -40.98
N ARG A 695 27.89 7.79 -40.29
CA ARG A 695 28.65 8.98 -40.75
C ARG A 695 27.81 10.25 -40.95
N PHE A 696 26.57 10.30 -40.48
CA PHE A 696 25.74 11.49 -40.62
C PHE A 696 26.35 12.69 -39.88
N LYS A 697 26.11 13.90 -40.41
CA LYS A 697 26.40 15.14 -39.69
C LYS A 697 25.64 15.13 -38.36
N ALA A 698 26.26 15.68 -37.31
CA ALA A 698 25.64 15.68 -35.99
C ALA A 698 24.36 16.52 -35.97
N TRP A 699 24.42 17.68 -36.63
CA TRP A 699 23.35 18.67 -36.66
C TRP A 699 23.48 19.54 -37.92
N ILE A 700 22.34 20.01 -38.44
CA ILE A 700 22.26 21.00 -39.51
C ILE A 700 21.42 22.17 -38.98
N PRO A 701 21.96 23.39 -38.91
CA PRO A 701 21.26 24.54 -38.32
C PRO A 701 20.32 25.20 -39.35
N PHE A 702 19.26 24.51 -39.78
CA PHE A 702 18.36 24.98 -40.85
C PHE A 702 17.88 26.42 -40.66
N TYR A 703 17.53 26.78 -39.43
CA TYR A 703 17.05 28.12 -39.06
C TYR A 703 18.07 29.23 -39.41
N ARG A 704 19.38 28.97 -39.37
CA ARG A 704 20.40 29.97 -39.70
C ARG A 704 20.32 30.46 -41.14
N HIS A 705 19.88 29.63 -42.07
CA HIS A 705 19.72 29.99 -43.48
C HIS A 705 18.51 30.92 -43.73
N THR A 706 17.70 31.17 -42.69
CA THR A 706 16.47 31.95 -42.78
C THR A 706 16.56 33.32 -42.09
N TYR A 707 17.74 33.70 -41.60
CA TYR A 707 17.99 34.99 -40.97
C TYR A 707 18.13 36.13 -41.98
N ASN A 708 17.80 37.32 -41.51
CA ASN A 708 18.22 38.56 -42.10
C ASN A 708 19.59 38.96 -41.53
N THR A 709 20.62 38.99 -42.38
CA THR A 709 22.00 39.37 -42.02
C THR A 709 22.16 40.85 -41.67
N GLU A 710 21.20 41.72 -42.05
CA GLU A 710 21.28 43.17 -41.87
C GLU A 710 20.44 43.68 -40.68
N LYS A 711 19.32 43.03 -40.33
CA LYS A 711 18.33 43.53 -39.35
C LYS A 711 18.26 42.75 -38.03
N THR A 712 19.20 41.84 -37.77
CA THR A 712 19.24 40.98 -36.57
C THR A 712 17.89 40.32 -36.25
N GLY A 713 17.46 39.34 -37.05
CA GLY A 713 16.22 38.61 -36.81
C GLY A 713 15.85 37.66 -37.95
N VAL A 714 14.72 36.98 -37.82
CA VAL A 714 14.18 36.13 -38.89
C VAL A 714 13.80 36.96 -40.12
N SER A 715 14.02 36.42 -41.32
CA SER A 715 13.69 37.13 -42.56
C SER A 715 12.20 37.02 -42.89
N SER A 716 11.56 38.14 -43.23
CA SER A 716 10.16 38.18 -43.70
C SER A 716 9.93 37.41 -45.01
N LYS A 717 11.00 37.03 -45.71
CA LYS A 717 10.93 36.09 -46.84
C LYS A 717 10.47 34.69 -46.43
N TYR A 718 10.82 34.27 -45.20
CA TYR A 718 10.56 32.94 -44.68
C TYR A 718 9.53 32.92 -43.56
N TYR A 719 9.30 34.06 -42.88
CA TYR A 719 8.39 34.15 -41.74
C TYR A 719 7.36 35.28 -41.84
N SER A 720 6.23 35.06 -41.18
CA SER A 720 5.17 36.03 -40.93
C SER A 720 4.76 35.98 -39.46
N ASN A 721 4.31 37.10 -38.89
CA ASN A 721 3.76 37.14 -37.52
C ASN A 721 2.27 36.80 -37.46
N VAL A 722 1.63 36.64 -38.63
CA VAL A 722 0.24 36.24 -38.76
C VAL A 722 0.14 34.98 -39.62
N PRO A 723 -0.75 34.04 -39.28
CA PRO A 723 -0.94 32.84 -40.09
C PRO A 723 -1.54 33.22 -41.44
N GLY A 724 -1.07 32.59 -42.51
CA GLY A 724 -1.57 32.77 -43.87
C GLY A 724 -1.53 31.46 -44.66
N LYS A 725 -2.05 31.49 -45.89
CA LYS A 725 -2.10 30.30 -46.76
C LYS A 725 -0.71 29.66 -46.95
N ASP A 726 0.29 30.49 -47.21
CA ASP A 726 1.66 30.03 -47.46
C ASP A 726 2.50 29.99 -46.18
N PHE A 727 2.19 30.83 -45.19
CA PHE A 727 2.86 30.91 -43.88
C PHE A 727 1.98 30.28 -42.79
N ASN A 728 1.94 28.95 -42.77
CA ASN A 728 1.06 28.17 -41.88
C ASN A 728 1.81 27.18 -40.96
N VAL A 729 3.15 27.20 -40.97
CA VAL A 729 3.95 26.35 -40.07
C VAL A 729 4.27 27.15 -38.81
N GLU A 730 3.51 26.93 -37.74
CA GLU A 730 3.76 27.61 -36.46
C GLU A 730 5.07 27.12 -35.83
N VAL A 731 6.03 28.04 -35.68
CA VAL A 731 7.36 27.75 -35.11
C VAL A 731 7.41 28.15 -33.64
N ALA A 732 6.73 29.23 -33.29
CA ALA A 732 6.51 29.73 -31.95
C ALA A 732 5.28 30.65 -31.95
N LYS A 733 4.90 31.15 -30.78
CA LYS A 733 3.78 32.09 -30.66
C LYS A 733 3.99 33.27 -31.61
N ASP A 734 2.98 33.55 -32.42
CA ASP A 734 2.95 34.66 -33.37
C ASP A 734 4.13 34.63 -34.38
N LEU A 735 4.64 33.45 -34.73
CA LEU A 735 5.74 33.26 -35.69
C LEU A 735 5.50 32.03 -36.58
N TYR A 736 5.17 32.30 -37.86
CA TYR A 736 4.77 31.29 -38.84
C TYR A 736 5.75 31.24 -40.00
N MET A 737 6.31 30.08 -40.29
CA MET A 737 7.20 29.84 -41.42
C MET A 737 6.41 29.46 -42.67
N ARG A 738 6.95 29.81 -43.84
CA ARG A 738 6.44 29.32 -45.13
C ARG A 738 6.50 27.79 -45.23
N ARG A 739 5.42 27.16 -45.71
CA ARG A 739 5.25 25.70 -45.70
C ARG A 739 6.27 24.92 -46.53
N ASP A 740 6.59 25.42 -47.70
CA ASP A 740 7.50 24.79 -48.68
C ASP A 740 8.97 24.77 -48.22
N TYR A 741 9.33 25.51 -47.17
CA TYR A 741 10.68 25.41 -46.59
C TYR A 741 10.94 24.04 -45.93
N ILE A 742 9.89 23.29 -45.58
CA ILE A 742 10.01 21.90 -45.11
C ILE A 742 10.71 21.02 -46.16
N ASP A 743 10.43 21.24 -47.45
CA ASP A 743 11.09 20.50 -48.53
C ASP A 743 12.59 20.81 -48.59
N THR A 744 12.98 22.04 -48.23
CA THR A 744 14.39 22.45 -48.13
C THR A 744 15.09 21.75 -46.99
N ILE A 745 14.44 21.59 -45.83
CA ILE A 745 15.00 20.83 -44.69
C ILE A 745 15.32 19.40 -45.11
N TYR A 746 14.37 18.69 -45.72
CA TYR A 746 14.62 17.30 -46.16
C TYR A 746 15.64 17.21 -47.30
N LYS A 747 15.64 18.20 -48.21
CA LYS A 747 16.65 18.32 -49.27
C LYS A 747 18.06 18.47 -48.67
N ASP A 748 18.25 19.40 -47.74
CA ASP A 748 19.53 19.65 -47.07
C ASP A 748 20.02 18.40 -46.33
N ILE A 749 19.12 17.65 -45.67
CA ILE A 749 19.47 16.37 -45.04
C ILE A 749 19.94 15.37 -46.09
N ARG A 750 19.18 15.19 -47.18
CA ARG A 750 19.49 14.24 -48.25
C ARG A 750 20.82 14.56 -48.94
N GLU A 751 21.08 15.83 -49.24
CA GLU A 751 22.24 16.29 -50.02
C GLU A 751 23.48 16.57 -49.18
N SER A 752 23.36 16.67 -47.84
CA SER A 752 24.51 16.87 -46.96
C SER A 752 25.61 15.81 -47.12
N ASP A 753 26.87 16.21 -46.96
CA ASP A 753 27.98 15.26 -46.98
C ASP A 753 27.99 14.33 -45.76
N LEU A 754 28.36 13.07 -45.98
CA LEU A 754 28.77 12.18 -44.89
C LEU A 754 30.11 12.62 -44.31
N ASN A 755 30.28 12.48 -42.99
CA ASN A 755 31.57 12.70 -42.33
C ASN A 755 32.63 11.78 -42.93
N PRO A 756 33.90 12.21 -43.05
CA PRO A 756 34.93 11.45 -43.76
C PRO A 756 35.26 10.11 -43.08
N ARG A 757 35.15 10.02 -41.76
CA ARG A 757 35.48 8.82 -40.98
C ARG A 757 34.23 8.07 -40.54
N LEU A 758 34.31 6.74 -40.55
CA LEU A 758 33.30 5.85 -39.96
C LEU A 758 33.60 5.64 -38.47
N GLU A 759 33.02 6.51 -37.66
CA GLU A 759 33.14 6.50 -36.20
C GLU A 759 31.80 6.84 -35.55
N TYR A 760 31.69 6.62 -34.24
CA TYR A 760 30.52 7.04 -33.49
C TYR A 760 30.35 8.56 -33.56
N LYS A 761 29.21 9.00 -34.10
CA LYS A 761 28.80 10.40 -34.07
C LYS A 761 27.31 10.49 -33.82
N TYR A 762 26.94 11.01 -32.65
CA TYR A 762 25.55 11.31 -32.33
C TYR A 762 24.97 12.28 -33.38
N SER A 763 23.80 11.94 -33.93
CA SER A 763 23.15 12.66 -35.01
C SER A 763 21.63 12.55 -34.87
N ASP A 764 20.94 13.68 -34.99
CA ASP A 764 19.48 13.75 -34.97
C ASP A 764 18.84 13.48 -36.33
N LEU A 765 19.62 13.64 -37.41
CA LEU A 765 19.14 13.50 -38.79
C LEU A 765 18.41 12.18 -39.09
N PRO A 766 18.81 11.01 -38.53
CA PRO A 766 18.06 9.77 -38.72
C PRO A 766 16.58 9.87 -38.36
N TYR A 767 16.24 10.66 -37.34
CA TYR A 767 14.89 10.76 -36.83
C TYR A 767 14.01 11.73 -37.62
N TYR A 768 14.60 12.70 -38.34
CA TYR A 768 13.90 13.45 -39.38
C TYR A 768 13.49 12.51 -40.53
N ILE A 769 14.44 11.68 -40.98
CA ILE A 769 14.20 10.72 -42.06
C ILE A 769 13.14 9.71 -41.66
N LEU A 770 13.21 9.19 -40.42
CA LEU A 770 12.21 8.26 -39.89
C LEU A 770 10.83 8.91 -39.76
N LYS A 771 10.72 10.16 -39.32
CA LYS A 771 9.44 10.89 -39.36
C LYS A 771 8.85 10.90 -40.77
N GLN A 772 9.64 11.32 -41.76
CA GLN A 772 9.18 11.37 -43.15
C GLN A 772 8.72 10.00 -43.65
N TYR A 773 9.47 8.94 -43.35
CA TYR A 773 9.08 7.58 -43.69
C TYR A 773 7.78 7.13 -43.02
N LEU A 774 7.65 7.34 -41.70
CA LEU A 774 6.47 6.95 -40.95
C LEU A 774 5.23 7.70 -41.44
N GLU A 775 5.31 9.01 -41.63
CA GLU A 775 4.16 9.79 -42.08
C GLU A 775 3.68 9.39 -43.47
N ARG A 776 4.60 9.08 -44.40
CA ARG A 776 4.24 8.56 -45.72
C ARG A 776 3.63 7.18 -45.64
N LYS A 777 4.17 6.32 -44.79
CA LYS A 777 3.71 4.94 -44.64
C LYS A 777 2.31 4.85 -44.06
N PHE A 778 2.02 5.66 -43.05
CA PHE A 778 0.71 5.67 -42.37
C PHE A 778 -0.28 6.68 -42.98
N GLY A 779 0.17 7.59 -43.84
CA GLY A 779 -0.66 8.65 -44.43
C GLY A 779 -1.19 9.65 -43.38
N LYS A 780 -0.54 9.73 -42.22
CA LYS A 780 -0.94 10.56 -41.08
C LYS A 780 0.29 11.26 -40.49
N PRO A 781 0.15 12.43 -39.86
CA PRO A 781 1.22 13.05 -39.10
C PRO A 781 1.72 12.21 -37.92
N LEU A 782 3.00 12.33 -37.55
CA LEU A 782 3.63 11.51 -36.51
C LEU A 782 2.92 11.61 -35.16
N GLU A 783 2.44 12.79 -34.78
CA GLU A 783 1.71 13.05 -33.55
C GLU A 783 0.43 12.22 -33.45
N ILE A 784 -0.28 12.01 -34.56
CA ILE A 784 -1.47 11.16 -34.60
C ILE A 784 -1.08 9.68 -34.55
N ILE A 785 -0.03 9.29 -35.29
CA ILE A 785 0.46 7.90 -35.31
C ILE A 785 0.77 7.41 -33.89
N VAL A 786 1.54 8.18 -33.11
CA VAL A 786 1.94 7.75 -31.76
C VAL A 786 0.79 7.81 -30.76
N GLN A 787 -0.12 8.77 -30.90
CA GLN A 787 -1.29 8.88 -30.04
C GLN A 787 -2.16 7.63 -30.15
N GLU A 788 -2.57 7.27 -31.37
CA GLU A 788 -3.45 6.14 -31.65
C GLU A 788 -2.79 4.77 -31.38
N ASN A 789 -1.51 4.61 -31.74
CA ASN A 789 -0.85 3.30 -31.70
C ASN A 789 -0.20 2.99 -30.35
N LEU A 790 0.11 4.02 -29.55
CA LEU A 790 0.89 3.89 -28.31
C LEU A 790 0.16 4.52 -27.12
N TYR A 791 0.07 5.85 -27.07
CA TYR A 791 -0.22 6.59 -25.83
C TYR A 791 -1.62 6.33 -25.27
N GLU A 792 -2.66 6.34 -26.09
CA GLU A 792 -4.04 6.14 -25.63
C GLU A 792 -4.23 4.76 -24.98
N SER A 793 -3.72 3.71 -25.63
CA SER A 793 -3.82 2.33 -25.13
C SER A 793 -2.96 2.08 -23.88
N LEU A 794 -1.81 2.75 -23.75
CA LEU A 794 -1.00 2.73 -22.53
C LEU A 794 -1.68 3.45 -21.37
N GLY A 795 -2.55 4.41 -21.65
CA GLY A 795 -3.07 5.36 -20.67
C GLY A 795 -2.05 6.47 -20.34
N ALA A 796 -1.19 6.82 -21.29
CA ALA A 796 -0.23 7.93 -21.17
C ALA A 796 -0.91 9.27 -21.50
N ASN A 797 -1.79 9.72 -20.60
CA ASN A 797 -2.73 10.83 -20.81
C ASN A 797 -2.07 12.23 -20.88
N TYR A 798 -0.81 12.35 -20.46
CA TYR A 798 0.00 13.56 -20.43
C TYR A 798 1.08 13.59 -21.51
N THR A 799 1.29 12.49 -22.24
CA THR A 799 2.27 12.42 -23.33
C THR A 799 1.66 12.87 -24.65
N MET A 800 2.17 13.96 -25.24
CA MET A 800 1.70 14.47 -26.54
C MET A 800 2.67 15.47 -27.18
N TYR A 801 2.46 15.71 -28.47
CA TYR A 801 2.92 16.92 -29.15
C TYR A 801 1.92 18.06 -28.89
N HIS A 802 2.32 19.31 -29.12
CA HIS A 802 1.44 20.49 -28.99
C HIS A 802 0.70 20.60 -27.64
N PRO A 803 1.41 20.64 -26.50
CA PRO A 803 0.79 20.59 -25.18
C PRO A 803 -0.20 21.73 -24.90
N LEU A 804 -0.06 22.88 -25.58
CA LEU A 804 -0.96 24.04 -25.44
C LEU A 804 -2.38 23.80 -25.96
N GLU A 805 -2.61 22.75 -26.74
CA GLU A 805 -3.96 22.35 -27.18
C GLU A 805 -4.78 21.74 -26.04
N LYS A 806 -4.11 21.21 -25.00
CA LYS A 806 -4.75 20.50 -23.88
C LYS A 806 -4.48 21.14 -22.52
N PHE A 807 -3.31 21.72 -22.33
CA PHE A 807 -2.84 22.21 -21.05
C PHE A 807 -2.62 23.72 -21.07
N SER A 808 -2.94 24.39 -19.96
CA SER A 808 -2.59 25.80 -19.79
C SER A 808 -1.06 25.94 -19.63
N LYS A 809 -0.55 27.16 -19.83
CA LYS A 809 0.88 27.46 -19.61
C LYS A 809 1.33 27.17 -18.18
N ASP A 810 0.45 27.27 -17.19
CA ASP A 810 0.74 26.96 -15.78
C ASP A 810 0.97 25.46 -15.54
N ASN A 811 0.66 24.62 -16.53
CA ASN A 811 0.98 23.21 -16.54
C ASN A 811 2.28 22.89 -17.29
N ILE A 812 2.92 23.85 -17.94
CA ILE A 812 4.07 23.63 -18.82
C ILE A 812 5.25 24.51 -18.36
N PRO A 813 6.26 23.94 -17.69
CA PRO A 813 7.47 24.67 -17.35
C PRO A 813 8.16 25.21 -18.62
N PRO A 814 8.64 26.48 -18.65
CA PRO A 814 9.31 27.05 -19.80
C PRO A 814 10.64 26.33 -20.05
N THR A 815 10.99 26.15 -21.32
CA THR A 815 12.16 25.34 -21.71
C THR A 815 13.42 26.17 -21.86
N GLU A 816 13.33 27.38 -22.43
CA GLU A 816 14.45 28.32 -22.56
C GLU A 816 13.94 29.75 -22.84
N GLN A 817 14.83 30.72 -22.71
CA GLN A 817 14.69 32.05 -23.28
C GLN A 817 15.48 32.08 -24.60
N ASP A 818 14.79 32.08 -25.75
CA ASP A 818 15.45 32.06 -27.06
C ASP A 818 15.67 33.49 -27.56
N ASP A 819 16.86 34.02 -27.29
CA ASP A 819 17.27 35.36 -27.73
C ASP A 819 17.94 35.37 -29.10
N ILE A 820 17.96 34.25 -29.83
CA ILE A 820 18.64 34.14 -31.13
C ILE A 820 17.62 33.99 -32.26
N PHE A 821 16.75 32.98 -32.20
CA PHE A 821 15.84 32.62 -33.30
C PHE A 821 14.44 33.15 -33.11
N ARG A 822 13.73 32.64 -32.10
CA ARG A 822 12.32 33.01 -31.87
C ARG A 822 12.17 34.36 -31.13
N LYS A 823 13.26 34.88 -30.53
CA LYS A 823 13.30 36.14 -29.77
C LYS A 823 12.22 36.22 -28.68
N GLN A 824 11.96 35.10 -28.01
CA GLN A 824 10.91 34.97 -27.00
C GLN A 824 11.18 33.83 -26.01
N LYS A 825 10.45 33.84 -24.89
CA LYS A 825 10.39 32.72 -23.94
C LYS A 825 9.69 31.53 -24.60
N VAL A 826 10.39 30.41 -24.69
CA VAL A 826 9.87 29.16 -25.26
C VAL A 826 9.14 28.39 -24.16
N GLN A 827 7.81 28.35 -24.25
CA GLN A 827 6.94 27.66 -23.29
C GLN A 827 5.75 27.05 -24.02
N GLY A 828 5.63 25.71 -23.97
CA GLY A 828 4.62 24.95 -24.73
C GLY A 828 4.94 24.76 -26.21
N TYR A 829 6.10 25.22 -26.67
CA TYR A 829 6.67 24.95 -27.99
C TYR A 829 7.96 24.17 -27.82
N VAL A 830 8.29 23.34 -28.82
CA VAL A 830 9.53 22.54 -28.81
C VAL A 830 10.77 23.43 -28.74
N ASN A 831 11.74 23.02 -27.93
CA ASN A 831 13.04 23.67 -27.80
C ASN A 831 13.85 23.62 -29.10
N ASP A 832 13.95 22.43 -29.70
CA ASP A 832 14.75 22.18 -30.90
C ASP A 832 14.27 23.03 -32.08
N GLN A 833 15.15 23.88 -32.60
CA GLN A 833 14.79 24.84 -33.64
C GLN A 833 14.39 24.16 -34.95
N GLY A 834 15.01 23.03 -35.30
CA GLY A 834 14.67 22.31 -36.52
C GLY A 834 13.31 21.60 -36.42
N ALA A 835 12.96 21.05 -35.26
CA ALA A 835 11.63 20.51 -34.99
C ALA A 835 10.57 21.62 -34.97
N ALA A 836 10.89 22.79 -34.42
CA ALA A 836 10.01 23.96 -34.47
C ALA A 836 9.71 24.35 -35.93
N MET A 837 10.71 24.33 -36.82
CA MET A 837 10.53 24.56 -38.26
C MET A 837 9.75 23.45 -38.99
N LEU A 838 9.50 22.29 -38.36
CA LEU A 838 8.58 21.27 -38.87
C LEU A 838 7.16 21.42 -38.29
N GLY A 839 6.87 22.54 -37.64
CA GLY A 839 5.60 22.79 -36.97
C GLY A 839 5.53 22.14 -35.60
N GLY A 840 6.66 21.99 -34.89
CA GLY A 840 6.68 21.45 -33.53
C GLY A 840 6.72 19.92 -33.42
N VAL A 841 6.51 19.19 -34.52
CA VAL A 841 6.55 17.72 -34.55
C VAL A 841 7.82 17.23 -35.25
N SER A 842 8.65 16.48 -34.53
CA SER A 842 9.77 15.76 -35.12
C SER A 842 9.98 14.39 -34.47
N GLY A 843 10.76 13.52 -35.14
CA GLY A 843 11.09 12.21 -34.60
C GLY A 843 12.10 12.24 -33.44
N HIS A 844 12.86 13.33 -33.30
CA HIS A 844 13.89 13.50 -32.26
C HIS A 844 13.52 14.48 -31.15
N ALA A 845 12.51 15.32 -31.36
CA ALA A 845 12.07 16.38 -30.43
C ALA A 845 10.60 16.76 -30.70
N GLY A 846 9.97 17.44 -29.74
CA GLY A 846 8.59 17.94 -29.85
C GLY A 846 7.60 17.30 -28.89
N LEU A 847 7.99 16.18 -28.27
CA LEU A 847 7.15 15.49 -27.30
C LEU A 847 7.21 16.18 -25.93
N PHE A 848 6.07 16.28 -25.27
CA PHE A 848 5.94 16.71 -23.88
C PHE A 848 5.32 15.59 -23.04
N SER A 849 5.75 15.45 -21.77
CA SER A 849 5.15 14.50 -20.82
C SER A 849 5.50 14.81 -19.38
N ASN A 850 4.81 14.15 -18.44
CA ASN A 850 5.24 14.02 -17.05
C ASN A 850 6.03 12.72 -16.80
N SER A 851 6.59 12.59 -15.59
CA SER A 851 7.45 11.46 -15.20
C SER A 851 6.69 10.13 -15.18
N ASN A 852 5.43 10.13 -14.75
CA ASN A 852 4.58 8.94 -14.68
C ASN A 852 4.35 8.30 -16.05
N ASP A 853 4.04 9.09 -17.07
CA ASP A 853 3.74 8.54 -18.40
C ASP A 853 5.02 8.12 -19.13
N VAL A 854 6.15 8.81 -18.90
CA VAL A 854 7.46 8.34 -19.34
C VAL A 854 7.76 6.97 -18.70
N ALA A 855 7.47 6.80 -17.41
CA ALA A 855 7.67 5.53 -16.71
C ALA A 855 6.82 4.40 -17.30
N LYS A 856 5.57 4.65 -17.73
CA LYS A 856 4.74 3.65 -18.41
C LYS A 856 5.38 3.15 -19.70
N ILE A 857 5.91 4.05 -20.53
CA ILE A 857 6.57 3.69 -21.79
C ILE A 857 7.86 2.92 -21.52
N MET A 858 8.67 3.39 -20.55
CA MET A 858 9.89 2.69 -20.14
C MET A 858 9.60 1.30 -19.54
N GLN A 859 8.52 1.17 -18.76
CA GLN A 859 8.09 -0.11 -18.21
C GLN A 859 7.57 -1.06 -19.31
N MET A 860 6.91 -0.54 -20.35
CA MET A 860 6.52 -1.34 -21.53
C MET A 860 7.75 -1.92 -22.23
N TYR A 861 8.84 -1.14 -22.35
CA TYR A 861 10.11 -1.69 -22.83
C TYR A 861 10.68 -2.72 -21.86
N LEU A 862 10.77 -2.42 -20.56
CA LEU A 862 11.29 -3.34 -19.54
C LEU A 862 10.53 -4.68 -19.53
N TRP A 863 9.22 -4.65 -19.78
CA TRP A 863 8.35 -5.82 -19.96
C TRP A 863 8.28 -6.34 -21.39
N LYS A 864 9.32 -6.05 -22.19
CA LYS A 864 9.54 -6.61 -23.52
C LYS A 864 8.32 -6.47 -24.45
N GLY A 865 7.76 -5.26 -24.49
CA GLY A 865 6.66 -4.91 -25.37
C GLY A 865 5.26 -5.20 -24.82
N PHE A 866 5.12 -5.60 -23.56
CA PHE A 866 3.81 -5.86 -22.95
C PHE A 866 3.46 -4.83 -21.87
N TYR A 867 2.27 -4.23 -21.97
CA TYR A 867 1.74 -3.35 -20.93
C TYR A 867 0.22 -3.22 -21.03
N GLY A 868 -0.48 -3.22 -19.91
CA GLY A 868 -1.92 -2.91 -19.87
C GLY A 868 -2.80 -3.88 -20.68
N GLY A 869 -2.41 -5.15 -20.76
CA GLY A 869 -3.12 -6.20 -21.50
C GLY A 869 -2.84 -6.22 -23.00
N LYS A 870 -1.96 -5.36 -23.51
CA LYS A 870 -1.60 -5.24 -24.92
C LYS A 870 -0.13 -5.59 -25.15
N ARG A 871 0.14 -6.36 -26.21
CA ARG A 871 1.49 -6.57 -26.75
C ARG A 871 1.71 -5.60 -27.91
N TYR A 872 2.69 -4.71 -27.77
CA TYR A 872 3.10 -3.74 -28.78
C TYR A 872 4.11 -4.35 -29.75
N PHE A 873 5.04 -5.19 -29.26
CA PHE A 873 5.97 -5.97 -30.09
C PHE A 873 6.39 -7.24 -29.35
N ASN A 874 6.94 -8.22 -30.07
CA ASN A 874 7.43 -9.46 -29.46
C ASN A 874 8.70 -9.25 -28.64
N PRO A 875 8.97 -10.09 -27.62
CA PRO A 875 10.10 -9.90 -26.73
C PRO A 875 11.46 -9.80 -27.42
N ASP A 876 11.68 -10.62 -28.45
CA ASP A 876 12.94 -10.67 -29.21
C ASP A 876 13.25 -9.33 -29.91
N ILE A 877 12.23 -8.52 -30.19
CA ILE A 877 12.42 -7.20 -30.81
C ILE A 877 13.09 -6.23 -29.83
N LEU A 878 12.76 -6.29 -28.53
CA LEU A 878 13.50 -5.49 -27.57
C LEU A 878 14.96 -5.90 -27.53
N ASP A 879 15.23 -7.21 -27.44
CA ASP A 879 16.60 -7.74 -27.33
C ASP A 879 17.42 -7.35 -28.58
N LEU A 880 16.82 -7.43 -29.76
CA LEU A 880 17.39 -6.99 -31.03
C LEU A 880 17.79 -5.51 -31.01
N PHE A 881 16.95 -4.64 -30.45
CA PHE A 881 17.21 -3.20 -30.40
C PHE A 881 18.11 -2.78 -29.24
N ASN A 882 18.10 -3.55 -28.15
CA ASN A 882 18.95 -3.34 -26.97
C ASN A 882 20.39 -3.83 -27.18
N THR A 883 20.62 -4.64 -28.21
CA THR A 883 21.95 -5.19 -28.57
C THR A 883 22.92 -4.09 -29.02
N CYS A 884 24.14 -4.12 -28.46
CA CYS A 884 25.22 -3.23 -28.84
C CYS A 884 26.07 -3.81 -29.99
N TYR A 885 25.61 -3.64 -31.23
CA TYR A 885 26.25 -4.24 -32.42
C TYR A 885 27.65 -3.74 -32.74
N TYR A 886 28.02 -2.56 -32.24
CA TYR A 886 29.29 -1.89 -32.57
C TYR A 886 30.12 -1.60 -31.31
N CYS A 887 29.88 -2.36 -30.22
CA CYS A 887 30.63 -2.22 -28.97
C CYS A 887 32.13 -2.46 -29.16
N ASP A 888 32.52 -3.41 -30.02
CA ASP A 888 33.90 -3.70 -30.41
C ASP A 888 34.55 -2.54 -31.19
N LYS A 889 33.74 -1.62 -31.72
CA LYS A 889 34.18 -0.38 -32.39
C LYS A 889 34.06 0.86 -31.48
N ASN A 890 34.00 0.64 -30.16
CA ASN A 890 33.86 1.68 -29.14
C ASN A 890 32.56 2.52 -29.30
N VAL A 891 31.47 1.89 -29.76
CA VAL A 891 30.15 2.52 -29.90
C VAL A 891 29.21 1.94 -28.85
N ARG A 892 29.01 2.67 -27.74
CA ARG A 892 28.13 2.28 -26.61
C ARG A 892 26.61 2.43 -26.89
N ARG A 893 26.15 2.16 -28.11
CA ARG A 893 24.76 2.38 -28.52
C ARG A 893 24.08 1.06 -28.84
N GLY A 894 22.82 0.96 -28.43
CA GLY A 894 21.90 0.00 -29.01
C GLY A 894 21.44 0.49 -30.38
N VAL A 895 20.41 -0.12 -30.92
CA VAL A 895 19.66 0.43 -32.04
C VAL A 895 18.63 1.39 -31.46
N GLY A 896 18.95 2.68 -31.40
CA GLY A 896 18.06 3.74 -30.91
C GLY A 896 18.16 4.05 -29.41
N PHE A 897 18.70 3.14 -28.60
CA PHE A 897 18.92 3.34 -27.16
C PHE A 897 20.36 3.78 -26.81
N ASP A 898 20.50 4.58 -25.75
CA ASP A 898 21.74 4.67 -24.98
C ASP A 898 22.01 3.36 -24.23
N LYS A 899 23.28 2.95 -24.17
CA LYS A 899 23.78 1.89 -23.28
C LYS A 899 24.72 2.49 -22.22
N PRO A 900 25.01 1.76 -21.13
CA PRO A 900 26.03 2.17 -20.17
C PRO A 900 27.39 2.41 -20.82
N GLN A 901 28.26 3.09 -20.09
CA GLN A 901 29.64 3.30 -20.51
C GLN A 901 30.41 1.99 -20.69
N LEU A 902 31.29 1.95 -21.69
CA LEU A 902 32.29 0.89 -21.87
C LEU A 902 33.55 1.09 -21.01
N GLY A 903 33.72 2.30 -20.46
CA GLY A 903 34.84 2.69 -19.61
C GLY A 903 34.36 3.40 -18.35
N THR A 904 35.11 4.38 -17.86
CA THR A 904 34.82 5.06 -16.57
C THR A 904 33.85 6.23 -16.66
N SER A 905 33.57 6.75 -17.86
CA SER A 905 32.69 7.91 -18.07
C SER A 905 31.56 7.59 -19.04
N GLY A 906 30.34 8.01 -18.71
CA GLY A 906 29.20 7.95 -19.60
C GLY A 906 27.88 8.32 -18.92
N PRO A 907 26.73 7.85 -19.44
CA PRO A 907 25.43 8.38 -19.08
C PRO A 907 24.85 7.80 -17.78
N THR A 908 25.54 6.85 -17.14
CA THR A 908 25.07 6.13 -15.95
C THR A 908 26.08 6.21 -14.80
N CYS A 909 25.71 5.76 -13.60
CA CYS A 909 26.60 5.63 -12.44
C CYS A 909 27.80 4.70 -12.66
N GLY A 910 27.79 3.84 -13.69
CA GLY A 910 28.78 2.76 -13.84
C GLY A 910 28.51 1.55 -12.94
N CYS A 911 27.39 1.59 -12.22
CA CYS A 911 26.90 0.57 -11.31
C CYS A 911 25.75 -0.26 -11.90
N VAL A 912 25.50 -0.15 -13.22
CA VAL A 912 24.41 -0.84 -13.92
C VAL A 912 24.94 -1.76 -15.02
N SER A 913 24.19 -2.83 -15.32
CA SER A 913 24.58 -3.81 -16.33
C SER A 913 24.45 -3.29 -17.75
N MET A 914 25.25 -3.83 -18.67
CA MET A 914 25.14 -3.62 -20.12
C MET A 914 23.82 -4.13 -20.72
N THR A 915 22.98 -4.85 -19.97
CA THR A 915 21.59 -5.15 -20.36
C THR A 915 20.66 -3.95 -20.18
N SER A 916 21.00 -2.99 -19.32
CA SER A 916 20.23 -1.77 -19.08
C SER A 916 20.29 -0.78 -20.25
N PHE A 917 19.25 0.04 -20.41
CA PHE A 917 19.11 0.94 -21.56
C PHE A 917 18.27 2.17 -21.23
N GLY A 918 18.41 3.22 -22.04
CA GLY A 918 17.63 4.43 -21.85
C GLY A 918 17.96 5.50 -22.85
N HIS A 919 17.77 6.75 -22.46
CA HIS A 919 18.25 7.92 -23.18
C HIS A 919 18.36 9.13 -22.25
N SER A 920 19.30 10.02 -22.54
CA SER A 920 19.37 11.35 -21.91
C SER A 920 18.83 12.41 -22.86
N GLY A 921 17.94 13.28 -22.40
CA GLY A 921 17.39 14.38 -23.19
C GLY A 921 18.20 15.66 -23.10
N PHE A 922 18.09 16.49 -24.14
CA PHE A 922 18.82 17.75 -24.25
C PHE A 922 18.38 18.73 -23.16
N THR A 923 17.08 18.82 -22.88
CA THR A 923 16.46 19.69 -21.87
C THR A 923 16.82 19.31 -20.43
N GLY A 924 17.58 18.22 -20.22
CA GLY A 924 17.97 17.73 -18.90
C GLY A 924 17.18 16.51 -18.44
N THR A 925 16.25 16.04 -19.27
CA THR A 925 15.44 14.85 -19.03
C THR A 925 16.28 13.56 -19.13
N PHE A 926 15.81 12.49 -18.51
CA PHE A 926 16.48 11.18 -18.48
C PHE A 926 15.46 10.09 -18.19
N GLY A 927 15.52 9.00 -18.94
CA GLY A 927 14.74 7.79 -18.71
C GLY A 927 15.63 6.57 -18.90
N TRP A 928 15.66 5.68 -17.90
CA TRP A 928 16.52 4.50 -17.88
C TRP A 928 15.77 3.29 -17.33
N ALA A 929 15.98 2.13 -17.94
CA ALA A 929 15.45 0.86 -17.52
C ALA A 929 16.58 -0.15 -17.31
N ASP A 930 16.55 -0.87 -16.19
CA ASP A 930 17.48 -1.96 -15.89
C ASP A 930 16.71 -3.28 -15.76
N PRO A 931 16.85 -4.21 -16.72
CA PRO A 931 16.27 -5.55 -16.66
C PRO A 931 16.74 -6.42 -15.49
N GLU A 932 17.96 -6.26 -14.99
CA GLU A 932 18.52 -7.14 -13.96
C GLU A 932 17.97 -6.80 -12.57
N GLU A 933 17.87 -5.51 -12.26
CA GLU A 933 17.28 -5.03 -11.00
C GLU A 933 15.78 -4.70 -11.11
N GLU A 934 15.21 -4.87 -12.30
CA GLU A 934 13.83 -4.54 -12.66
C GLU A 934 13.46 -3.07 -12.36
N ILE A 935 14.37 -2.13 -12.64
CA ILE A 935 14.24 -0.71 -12.30
C ILE A 935 13.81 0.12 -13.52
N VAL A 936 12.94 1.10 -13.28
CA VAL A 936 12.74 2.26 -14.16
C VAL A 936 13.06 3.53 -13.38
N TYR A 937 13.97 4.35 -13.90
CA TYR A 937 14.34 5.65 -13.34
C TYR A 937 14.03 6.76 -14.35
N VAL A 938 13.20 7.72 -13.94
CA VAL A 938 12.85 8.90 -14.72
C VAL A 938 13.23 10.16 -13.96
N PHE A 939 13.88 11.09 -14.65
CA PHE A 939 14.22 12.42 -14.16
C PHE A 939 13.85 13.44 -15.23
N LEU A 940 12.93 14.35 -14.95
CA LEU A 940 12.52 15.41 -15.87
C LEU A 940 12.86 16.77 -15.29
N SER A 941 13.47 17.64 -16.09
CA SER A 941 13.84 19.01 -15.72
C SER A 941 13.95 19.85 -16.99
N ASN A 942 14.01 21.17 -16.85
CA ASN A 942 14.42 22.10 -17.91
C ASN A 942 15.74 22.78 -17.53
N ARG A 943 16.88 22.06 -17.63
CA ARG A 943 18.22 22.64 -17.38
C ARG A 943 18.54 23.80 -18.33
N THR A 944 17.85 23.87 -19.46
CA THR A 944 18.03 24.85 -20.54
C THR A 944 17.33 26.18 -20.24
N PHE A 945 16.56 26.27 -19.15
CA PHE A 945 15.91 27.51 -18.77
C PHE A 945 16.76 28.28 -17.75
N PRO A 946 17.01 29.60 -17.96
CA PRO A 946 16.68 30.36 -19.17
C PRO A 946 17.69 30.15 -20.31
N ASP A 947 18.90 29.68 -20.01
CA ASP A 947 20.01 29.58 -20.98
C ASP A 947 20.30 28.11 -21.40
N PRO A 948 20.17 27.75 -22.69
CA PRO A 948 20.45 26.40 -23.17
C PRO A 948 21.91 25.96 -23.00
N GLU A 949 22.85 26.89 -22.82
CA GLU A 949 24.27 26.62 -22.55
C GLU A 949 24.57 26.26 -21.08
N ASN A 950 23.56 26.25 -20.20
CA ASN A 950 23.74 25.75 -18.84
C ASN A 950 24.11 24.24 -18.83
N ARG A 951 25.39 23.94 -18.63
CA ARG A 951 25.93 22.57 -18.54
C ARG A 951 26.13 22.06 -17.10
N LYS A 952 25.68 22.80 -16.07
CA LYS A 952 25.95 22.44 -14.66
C LYS A 952 25.43 21.05 -14.29
N LEU A 953 24.21 20.70 -14.75
CA LEU A 953 23.62 19.36 -14.55
C LEU A 953 24.48 18.23 -15.12
N ILE A 954 25.10 18.47 -16.28
CA ILE A 954 25.91 17.48 -17.00
C ILE A 954 27.27 17.36 -16.31
N LYS A 955 27.93 18.48 -16.01
CA LYS A 955 29.26 18.50 -15.39
C LYS A 955 29.29 17.92 -13.97
N SER A 956 28.16 17.93 -13.27
CA SER A 956 28.06 17.45 -11.88
C SER A 956 27.75 15.95 -11.76
N ASP A 957 27.39 15.29 -12.86
CA ASP A 957 26.89 13.92 -12.92
C ASP A 957 25.70 13.66 -11.97
N LEU A 958 24.89 14.68 -11.68
CA LEU A 958 23.83 14.58 -10.66
C LEU A 958 22.85 13.43 -10.93
N ARG A 959 22.47 13.23 -12.19
CA ARG A 959 21.56 12.13 -12.59
C ARG A 959 22.18 10.76 -12.32
N SER A 960 23.49 10.60 -12.57
CA SER A 960 24.22 9.37 -12.27
C SER A 960 24.35 9.16 -10.75
N LYS A 961 24.56 10.21 -9.96
CA LYS A 961 24.58 10.14 -8.49
C LYS A 961 23.21 9.80 -7.90
N ILE A 962 22.13 10.29 -8.49
CA ILE A 962 20.77 9.89 -8.14
C ILE A 962 20.55 8.42 -8.49
N GLN A 963 21.00 7.99 -9.67
CA GLN A 963 20.95 6.58 -10.06
C GLN A 963 21.72 5.71 -9.04
N GLU A 964 22.94 6.06 -8.68
CA GLU A 964 23.71 5.33 -7.65
C GLU A 964 22.95 5.25 -6.31
N ALA A 965 22.36 6.36 -5.85
CA ALA A 965 21.56 6.37 -4.62
C ALA A 965 20.34 5.44 -4.67
N ILE A 966 19.76 5.19 -5.85
CA ILE A 966 18.67 4.20 -6.02
C ILE A 966 19.20 2.79 -5.74
N TYR A 967 20.38 2.45 -6.27
CA TYR A 967 20.95 1.11 -6.13
C TYR A 967 21.50 0.89 -4.72
N GLU A 968 22.12 1.89 -4.10
CA GLU A 968 22.54 1.84 -2.69
C GLU A 968 21.37 1.61 -1.72
N ALA A 969 20.15 2.00 -2.11
CA ALA A 969 18.94 1.83 -1.32
C ALA A 969 18.33 0.43 -1.42
N ILE A 970 18.82 -0.44 -2.31
CA ILE A 970 18.36 -1.83 -2.40
C ILE A 970 18.94 -2.60 -1.21
N ASP A 971 18.06 -3.10 -0.34
CA ASP A 971 18.45 -4.01 0.75
C ASP A 971 18.12 -5.44 0.30
N TYR A 972 19.14 -6.31 0.29
CA TYR A 972 19.03 -7.73 -0.09
C TYR A 972 18.44 -8.59 1.01
#